data_AF-A0A2V1ARE8-F1
#
_entry.id   AF-A0A2V1ARE8-F1
#
_cell.length_a   1.000
_cell.length_b   1.000
_cell.length_c   1.000
_cell.angle_alpha   90.00
_cell.angle_beta   90.00
_cell.angle_gamma   90.00
#
_symmetry.space_group_name_H-M   'P 1'
#
loop_
_entity.id
_entity.type
_entity.pdbx_description
1 polymer ?
#
loop_
_entity_poly.entity_id
_entity_poly.type
_entity_poly.pdbx_seq_one_letter_code
_entity_poly.pdbx_strand_id
1 'polypeptide(L)'
;MLKGFRKKASMLSLSSQSSADDTSEQHERYQKVLRQVRDFEIALQAMDFLLDDRGDQGTDLLKTEVQRNKKVDSKNPGAIFPLALGVMEFIEATLGFETEVMNRAHNTLSEAEEASLSHSKYNQKIHLATSHIYPPGTEFQVTYAESTLLNALVMLLHENNGMMEQAKALFKLRKAYQILDATFKKIKESEGLFNHNLAKFRKQANGSSVSSVDLPGYDIPSSKGSANSSSASLPEDIKLMKDMEQIYQMRKSRIEGTGVSCSQVNLFAESETPSLSSKNSLPSLQEHTGVQSSRPRTATPPVAANSAFARKNNLSSSEEDDGDDNDEFSDAGDSFTATNPTMNEYSFNRGSLTPPTTQYGASSVNEGTKGSSAVSVNTSESSCASSNAHLHVSTIDEFIHSGVQLCFGILQVVLSLIPPAIGKVLSIVGFKGDRDTGLRMLWRTAITARNIHGELALLCLLVFYDGPIQFIDVGFQLPGHEDSNITDVLSISERSSISDDDLTIIIRNPNLYTKQILAKARHLFPHNALWLLQEGRMLAAQNNIHKAIDLMQSFTDDPDTKINMEQVEALLTFDRAMLYAFTHQYDKAARDFLRLLEINSWSSAVYLFFAGSCYLEQWRMILADEVKYESSKEREEKLAHYAKQADHYLKLAPTYVPGHGHNATKKKGGIGGSNKQMPFDKFVLRKTKLLEETKRKNPDLAYIECVGTSLIHELVYFWNGYNRMTQDDLRLSNRMLKFSTSNLAKISETFDECMTRSFFEAITLRQLGDVKEGLSKLDSAVISKYVIQDSAHAPFKFTKMTYAPYLYPTALYEKAMFVWILKSKDDPSRAINESVNWLKKAETTSDIGDYELSNRTSMRIKAASERLESLKDQL
;
A
#
# COMPACT_ATOMS: atom_id res chain seq x y z
N MET A 1 -30.09 -64.62 -13.68
CA MET A 1 -28.98 -64.93 -14.61
C MET A 1 -28.25 -63.62 -14.89
N LEU A 2 -27.34 -63.14 -14.04
CA LEU A 2 -25.95 -63.58 -13.86
C LEU A 2 -25.21 -63.78 -15.20
N LYS A 3 -24.53 -62.74 -15.68
CA LYS A 3 -23.17 -62.74 -16.27
C LYS A 3 -22.85 -61.34 -16.81
N GLY A 4 -21.74 -60.75 -16.34
CA GLY A 4 -21.23 -59.50 -16.94
C GLY A 4 -20.24 -58.68 -16.12
N PHE A 5 -20.03 -58.95 -14.82
CA PHE A 5 -18.98 -58.33 -14.02
C PHE A 5 -17.87 -59.35 -13.74
N ARG A 6 -16.79 -59.33 -14.54
CA ARG A 6 -15.45 -59.85 -14.21
C ARG A 6 -14.49 -59.57 -15.39
N LYS A 7 -13.83 -58.41 -15.36
CA LYS A 7 -12.55 -58.13 -16.03
C LYS A 7 -11.97 -56.78 -15.55
N LYS A 8 -11.77 -56.62 -14.24
CA LYS A 8 -10.96 -55.52 -13.63
C LYS A 8 -10.33 -55.96 -12.29
N ALA A 9 -9.73 -57.15 -12.27
CA ALA A 9 -9.05 -57.66 -11.06
C ALA A 9 -7.84 -58.55 -11.40
N SER A 10 -7.02 -58.14 -12.39
CA SER A 10 -5.77 -58.82 -12.73
C SER A 10 -4.68 -57.86 -13.23
N MET A 11 -4.59 -56.68 -12.62
CA MET A 11 -3.46 -55.74 -12.77
C MET A 11 -2.98 -55.20 -11.41
N LEU A 12 -3.18 -55.98 -10.34
CA LEU A 12 -2.69 -55.69 -8.99
C LEU A 12 -1.93 -56.91 -8.47
N SER A 13 -0.83 -57.27 -9.15
CA SER A 13 0.29 -58.02 -8.57
C SER A 13 1.44 -58.06 -9.59
N LEU A 14 2.04 -56.92 -9.85
CA LEU A 14 3.42 -56.87 -10.34
C LEU A 14 4.17 -56.04 -9.32
N SER A 15 4.79 -56.75 -8.38
CA SER A 15 5.91 -56.24 -7.60
C SER A 15 6.94 -55.69 -8.59
N SER A 16 7.02 -54.37 -8.72
CA SER A 16 8.10 -53.70 -9.43
C SER A 16 9.40 -53.97 -8.69
N GLN A 17 10.21 -54.89 -9.21
CA GLN A 17 11.65 -54.79 -9.03
C GLN A 17 12.04 -53.46 -9.69
N SER A 18 12.30 -52.42 -8.89
CA SER A 18 12.90 -51.18 -9.37
C SER A 18 14.29 -51.50 -9.89
N SER A 19 14.50 -51.36 -11.19
CA SER A 19 15.83 -51.39 -11.79
C SER A 19 16.65 -50.18 -11.29
N ALA A 20 17.98 -50.29 -11.25
CA ALA A 20 18.86 -49.20 -10.83
C ALA A 20 18.74 -47.94 -11.72
N ASP A 21 18.28 -48.10 -12.97
CA ASP A 21 18.01 -46.99 -13.92
C ASP A 21 16.83 -46.10 -13.48
N ASP A 22 15.73 -46.71 -12.98
CA ASP A 22 14.53 -45.96 -12.54
C ASP A 22 14.84 -45.06 -11.33
N THR A 23 15.71 -45.53 -10.43
CA THR A 23 16.14 -44.75 -9.25
C THR A 23 17.04 -43.57 -9.63
N SER A 24 17.90 -43.72 -10.64
CA SER A 24 18.80 -42.65 -11.11
C SER A 24 18.02 -41.53 -11.81
N GLU A 25 17.04 -41.86 -12.66
CA GLU A 25 16.18 -40.87 -13.31
C GLU A 25 15.32 -40.10 -12.30
N GLN A 26 14.78 -40.79 -11.29
CA GLN A 26 13.99 -40.17 -10.23
C GLN A 26 14.84 -39.21 -9.38
N HIS A 27 16.08 -39.59 -9.08
CA HIS A 27 17.02 -38.73 -8.36
C HIS A 27 17.38 -37.47 -9.15
N GLU A 28 17.62 -37.59 -10.45
CA GLU A 28 17.86 -36.44 -11.33
C GLU A 28 16.66 -35.48 -11.38
N ARG A 29 15.43 -36.02 -11.37
CA ARG A 29 14.20 -35.20 -11.28
C ARG A 29 14.12 -34.45 -9.96
N TYR A 30 14.41 -35.09 -8.83
CA TYR A 30 14.42 -34.40 -7.54
C TYR A 30 15.47 -33.30 -7.46
N GLN A 31 16.68 -33.52 -8.00
CA GLN A 31 17.70 -32.47 -8.09
C GLN A 31 17.22 -31.27 -8.92
N LYS A 32 16.48 -31.50 -10.02
CA LYS A 32 15.88 -30.43 -10.83
C LYS A 32 14.80 -29.65 -10.06
N VAL A 33 13.95 -30.34 -9.28
CA VAL A 33 12.95 -29.69 -8.42
C VAL A 33 13.63 -28.83 -7.35
N LEU A 34 14.58 -29.40 -6.60
CA LEU A 34 15.29 -28.66 -5.55
C LEU A 34 16.04 -27.44 -6.10
N ARG A 35 16.61 -27.54 -7.30
CA ARG A 35 17.22 -26.39 -7.97
C ARG A 35 16.21 -25.27 -8.20
N GLN A 36 15.02 -25.58 -8.72
CA GLN A 36 13.98 -24.56 -8.91
C GLN A 36 13.52 -23.98 -7.58
N VAL A 37 13.28 -24.80 -6.56
CA VAL A 37 12.89 -24.33 -5.21
C VAL A 37 13.96 -23.40 -4.63
N ARG A 38 15.24 -23.74 -4.79
CA ARG A 38 16.36 -22.88 -4.38
C ARG A 38 16.37 -21.55 -5.14
N ASP A 39 16.16 -21.56 -6.44
CA ASP A 39 16.10 -20.32 -7.24
C ASP A 39 14.96 -19.42 -6.74
N PHE A 40 13.81 -19.98 -6.38
CA PHE A 40 12.70 -19.24 -5.76
C PHE A 40 13.08 -18.67 -4.38
N GLU A 41 13.71 -19.45 -3.49
CA GLU A 41 14.14 -18.94 -2.17
C GLU A 41 15.18 -17.80 -2.29
N ILE A 42 16.12 -17.89 -3.25
CA ILE A 42 17.07 -16.80 -3.53
C ILE A 42 16.34 -15.54 -4.02
N ALA A 43 15.39 -15.71 -4.95
CA ALA A 43 14.60 -14.60 -5.47
C ALA A 43 13.77 -13.91 -4.36
N LEU A 44 13.15 -14.69 -3.48
CA LEU A 44 12.41 -14.16 -2.33
C LEU A 44 13.35 -13.43 -1.35
N GLN A 45 14.51 -13.99 -1.05
CA GLN A 45 15.51 -13.34 -0.20
C GLN A 45 16.00 -12.00 -0.78
N ALA A 46 16.21 -11.94 -2.11
CA ALA A 46 16.57 -10.69 -2.78
C ALA A 46 15.50 -9.60 -2.61
N MET A 47 14.22 -9.98 -2.68
CA MET A 47 13.10 -9.06 -2.46
C MET A 47 12.95 -8.66 -0.98
N ASP A 48 13.31 -9.52 -0.03
CA ASP A 48 13.36 -9.16 1.40
C ASP A 48 14.42 -8.08 1.69
N PHE A 49 15.56 -8.11 0.97
CA PHE A 49 16.53 -7.01 1.04
C PHE A 49 15.95 -5.67 0.56
N LEU A 50 15.09 -5.67 -0.47
CA LEU A 50 14.37 -4.44 -0.86
C LEU A 50 13.45 -3.97 0.26
N LEU A 51 12.69 -4.88 0.86
CA LEU A 51 11.76 -4.57 1.96
C LEU A 51 12.47 -4.09 3.22
N ASP A 52 13.76 -4.36 3.38
CA ASP A 52 14.62 -3.84 4.44
C ASP A 52 15.53 -2.67 4.00
N ASP A 53 15.20 -1.98 2.91
CA ASP A 53 15.92 -0.79 2.41
C ASP A 53 17.40 -1.06 2.04
N ARG A 54 17.67 -2.27 1.55
CA ARG A 54 18.98 -2.75 1.07
C ARG A 54 18.87 -3.36 -0.33
N GLY A 55 18.07 -2.72 -1.19
CA GLY A 55 17.77 -3.18 -2.55
C GLY A 55 19.00 -3.46 -3.42
N ASP A 56 20.11 -2.74 -3.20
CA ASP A 56 21.38 -2.99 -3.89
C ASP A 56 21.91 -4.41 -3.62
N GLN A 57 21.86 -4.88 -2.37
CA GLN A 57 22.31 -6.22 -2.00
C GLN A 57 21.45 -7.29 -2.67
N GLY A 58 20.13 -7.09 -2.72
CA GLY A 58 19.20 -7.97 -3.43
C GLY A 58 19.49 -8.00 -4.94
N THR A 59 19.75 -6.84 -5.54
CA THR A 59 20.05 -6.73 -6.97
C THR A 59 21.36 -7.41 -7.34
N ASP A 60 22.41 -7.22 -6.53
CA ASP A 60 23.71 -7.87 -6.71
C ASP A 60 23.63 -9.39 -6.52
N LEU A 61 22.82 -9.86 -5.57
CA LEU A 61 22.54 -11.28 -5.37
C LEU A 61 21.93 -11.90 -6.64
N LEU A 62 20.89 -11.28 -7.20
CA LEU A 62 20.24 -11.76 -8.43
C LEU A 62 21.19 -11.75 -9.63
N LYS A 63 21.94 -10.67 -9.84
CA LYS A 63 22.91 -10.56 -10.93
C LYS A 63 24.00 -11.62 -10.84
N THR A 64 24.49 -11.89 -9.64
CA THR A 64 25.52 -12.92 -9.38
C THR A 64 25.01 -14.31 -9.74
N GLU A 65 23.79 -14.66 -9.34
CA GLU A 65 23.20 -15.97 -9.62
C GLU A 65 22.82 -16.15 -11.09
N VAL A 66 22.36 -15.08 -11.77
CA VAL A 66 22.17 -15.09 -13.23
C VAL A 66 23.50 -15.36 -13.95
N GLN A 67 24.60 -14.70 -13.55
CA GLN A 67 25.92 -14.94 -14.12
C GLN A 67 26.43 -16.36 -13.83
N ARG A 68 26.20 -16.87 -12.62
CA ARG A 68 26.55 -18.24 -12.22
C ARG A 68 25.85 -19.26 -13.12
N ASN A 69 24.55 -19.09 -13.36
CA ASN A 69 23.77 -19.99 -14.23
C ASN A 69 24.23 -19.94 -15.69
N LYS A 70 24.64 -18.77 -16.20
CA LYS A 70 25.23 -18.64 -17.55
C LYS A 70 26.54 -19.42 -17.70
N LYS A 71 27.39 -19.45 -16.66
CA LYS A 71 28.70 -20.13 -16.68
C LYS A 71 28.61 -21.66 -16.60
N VAL A 72 27.52 -22.21 -16.05
CA VAL A 72 27.34 -23.65 -15.83
C VAL A 72 26.78 -24.36 -17.08
N ASP A 73 26.65 -23.67 -18.21
CA ASP A 73 26.03 -24.20 -19.46
C ASP A 73 24.66 -24.85 -19.20
N SER A 74 23.95 -24.39 -18.16
CA SER A 74 22.61 -24.85 -17.90
C SER A 74 21.69 -24.20 -18.93
N LYS A 75 21.12 -25.02 -19.83
CA LYS A 75 20.10 -24.61 -20.81
C LYS A 75 18.89 -23.89 -20.20
N ASN A 76 18.75 -23.88 -18.87
CA ASN A 76 17.59 -23.36 -18.14
C ASN A 76 18.08 -22.37 -17.07
N PRO A 77 18.23 -21.08 -17.38
CA PRO A 77 18.49 -20.04 -16.37
C PRO A 77 17.31 -19.94 -15.39
N GLY A 78 17.54 -19.55 -14.13
CA GLY A 78 16.46 -19.38 -13.15
C GLY A 78 15.46 -18.30 -13.58
N ALA A 79 14.37 -18.71 -14.23
CA ALA A 79 13.37 -17.79 -14.81
C ALA A 79 12.63 -16.91 -13.80
N ILE A 80 12.76 -17.23 -12.51
CA ILE A 80 12.25 -16.41 -11.41
C ILE A 80 13.11 -15.15 -11.16
N PHE A 81 14.40 -15.15 -11.50
CA PHE A 81 15.28 -14.01 -11.21
C PHE A 81 14.93 -12.74 -12.01
N PRO A 82 14.62 -12.82 -13.33
CA PRO A 82 14.11 -11.66 -14.05
C PRO A 82 12.81 -11.11 -13.46
N LEU A 83 11.89 -11.97 -12.97
CA LEU A 83 10.70 -11.48 -12.28
C LEU A 83 11.09 -10.74 -11.00
N ALA A 84 11.92 -11.34 -10.14
CA ALA A 84 12.31 -10.72 -8.87
C ALA A 84 12.96 -9.35 -9.09
N LEU A 85 13.88 -9.25 -10.06
CA LEU A 85 14.48 -7.98 -10.44
C LEU A 85 13.43 -7.00 -10.98
N GLY A 86 12.54 -7.46 -11.85
CA GLY A 86 11.45 -6.64 -12.40
C GLY A 86 10.48 -6.14 -11.33
N VAL A 87 10.17 -6.94 -10.31
CA VAL A 87 9.35 -6.55 -9.14
C VAL A 87 10.08 -5.46 -8.33
N MET A 88 11.38 -5.63 -8.07
CA MET A 88 12.17 -4.64 -7.34
C MET A 88 12.23 -3.30 -8.09
N GLU A 89 12.55 -3.33 -9.39
CA GLU A 89 12.58 -2.14 -10.25
C GLU A 89 11.18 -1.52 -10.41
N PHE A 90 10.13 -2.33 -10.46
CA PHE A 90 8.75 -1.85 -10.49
C PHE A 90 8.36 -1.09 -9.22
N ILE A 91 8.73 -1.59 -8.04
CA ILE A 91 8.45 -0.92 -6.76
C ILE A 91 9.18 0.42 -6.70
N GLU A 92 10.46 0.46 -7.09
CA GLU A 92 11.23 1.71 -7.20
C GLU A 92 10.57 2.69 -8.19
N ALA A 93 10.20 2.19 -9.37
CA ALA A 93 9.56 2.98 -10.42
C ALA A 93 8.20 3.56 -9.98
N THR A 94 7.39 2.80 -9.26
CA THR A 94 6.05 3.22 -8.82
C THR A 94 6.07 4.14 -7.60
N LEU A 95 7.11 4.09 -6.78
CA LEU A 95 7.30 5.05 -5.68
C LEU A 95 7.86 6.39 -6.20
N GLY A 96 8.74 6.37 -7.20
CA GLY A 96 9.41 7.58 -7.72
C GLY A 96 8.75 8.23 -8.95
N PHE A 97 8.02 7.46 -9.77
CA PHE A 97 7.47 7.88 -11.07
C PHE A 97 8.51 8.47 -12.05
N GLU A 98 9.76 8.03 -11.93
CA GLU A 98 10.85 8.50 -12.77
C GLU A 98 10.91 7.75 -14.10
N THR A 99 10.94 8.48 -15.22
CA THR A 99 10.90 7.90 -16.56
C THR A 99 12.02 6.87 -16.81
N GLU A 100 13.23 7.14 -16.34
CA GLU A 100 14.37 6.23 -16.52
C GLU A 100 14.16 4.91 -15.76
N VAL A 101 13.67 4.98 -14.52
CA VAL A 101 13.39 3.81 -13.69
C VAL A 101 12.23 3.00 -14.29
N MET A 102 11.19 3.68 -14.78
CA MET A 102 10.06 3.05 -15.46
C MET A 102 10.49 2.29 -16.74
N ASN A 103 11.40 2.86 -17.53
CA ASN A 103 11.91 2.19 -18.74
C ASN A 103 12.73 0.95 -18.39
N ARG A 104 13.55 1.00 -17.34
CA ARG A 104 14.28 -0.19 -16.84
C ARG A 104 13.30 -1.29 -16.44
N ALA A 105 12.32 -0.96 -15.59
CA ALA A 105 11.30 -1.90 -15.15
C ALA A 105 10.53 -2.52 -16.34
N HIS A 106 10.15 -1.73 -17.35
CA HIS A 106 9.48 -2.24 -18.55
C HIS A 106 10.31 -3.30 -19.30
N ASN A 107 11.61 -3.04 -19.49
CA ASN A 107 12.51 -3.96 -20.19
C ASN A 107 12.67 -5.27 -19.41
N THR A 108 13.00 -5.17 -18.11
CA THR A 108 13.21 -6.33 -17.24
C THR A 108 11.95 -7.18 -17.11
N LEU A 109 10.77 -6.56 -16.99
CA LEU A 109 9.50 -7.29 -16.91
C LEU A 109 9.15 -7.98 -18.23
N SER A 110 9.51 -7.39 -19.37
CA SER A 110 9.34 -8.03 -20.68
C SER A 110 10.24 -9.27 -20.82
N GLU A 111 11.49 -9.20 -20.36
CA GLU A 111 12.37 -10.38 -20.27
C GLU A 111 11.79 -11.46 -19.35
N ALA A 112 11.20 -11.06 -18.22
CA ALA A 112 10.55 -11.98 -17.28
C ALA A 112 9.33 -12.69 -17.90
N GLU A 113 8.53 -12.02 -18.73
CA GLU A 113 7.43 -12.63 -19.47
C GLU A 113 7.92 -13.76 -20.40
N GLU A 114 8.95 -13.50 -21.18
CA GLU A 114 9.52 -14.48 -22.13
C GLU A 114 10.14 -15.68 -21.40
N ALA A 115 10.92 -15.42 -20.34
CA ALA A 115 11.54 -16.46 -19.51
C ALA A 115 10.49 -17.37 -18.86
N SER A 116 9.42 -16.77 -18.29
CA SER A 116 8.35 -17.51 -17.62
C SER A 116 7.57 -18.40 -18.58
N LEU A 117 7.22 -17.90 -19.76
CA LEU A 117 6.49 -18.68 -20.76
C LEU A 117 7.31 -19.89 -21.24
N SER A 118 8.61 -19.68 -21.46
CA SER A 118 9.55 -20.71 -21.90
C SER A 118 9.70 -21.82 -20.85
N HIS A 119 9.81 -21.43 -19.57
CA HIS A 119 9.94 -22.37 -18.46
C HIS A 119 8.65 -23.12 -18.14
N SER A 120 7.50 -22.47 -18.26
CA SER A 120 6.21 -23.15 -18.10
C SER A 120 6.07 -24.29 -19.12
N LYS A 121 6.39 -24.02 -20.41
CA LYS A 121 6.38 -25.04 -21.47
C LYS A 121 7.41 -26.15 -21.22
N TYR A 122 8.60 -25.79 -20.71
CA TYR A 122 9.64 -26.75 -20.37
C TYR A 122 9.16 -27.73 -19.28
N ASN A 123 8.69 -27.22 -18.12
CA ASN A 123 8.22 -28.05 -17.01
C ASN A 123 7.05 -28.96 -17.42
N GLN A 124 6.16 -28.47 -18.30
CA GLN A 124 5.09 -29.29 -18.88
C GLN A 124 5.63 -30.42 -19.77
N LYS A 125 6.60 -30.13 -20.65
CA LYS A 125 7.18 -31.10 -21.59
C LYS A 125 7.91 -32.24 -20.88
N ILE A 126 8.62 -31.94 -19.78
CA ILE A 126 9.37 -32.93 -19.01
C ILE A 126 8.57 -33.50 -17.82
N HIS A 127 7.30 -33.09 -17.65
CA HIS A 127 6.43 -33.47 -16.53
C HIS A 127 7.08 -33.25 -15.14
N LEU A 128 7.79 -32.14 -14.95
CA LEU A 128 8.46 -31.81 -13.69
C LEU A 128 7.47 -31.24 -12.68
N ALA A 129 7.04 -32.05 -11.72
CA ALA A 129 6.14 -31.62 -10.66
C ALA A 129 6.92 -30.97 -9.50
N THR A 130 6.73 -29.67 -9.32
CA THR A 130 7.30 -28.85 -8.24
C THR A 130 6.30 -28.60 -7.09
N SER A 131 5.02 -28.94 -7.29
CA SER A 131 3.92 -28.78 -6.35
C SER A 131 3.26 -30.12 -6.02
N HIS A 132 2.74 -30.26 -4.81
CA HIS A 132 1.92 -31.42 -4.40
C HIS A 132 0.47 -31.36 -4.91
N ILE A 133 0.05 -30.21 -5.44
CA ILE A 133 -1.36 -29.88 -5.71
C ILE A 133 -1.55 -29.48 -7.17
N TYR A 134 -0.62 -28.70 -7.71
CA TYR A 134 -0.77 -28.07 -9.02
C TYR A 134 -0.01 -28.82 -10.12
N PRO A 135 -0.50 -28.78 -11.36
CA PRO A 135 0.17 -29.43 -12.48
C PRO A 135 1.52 -28.75 -12.79
N PRO A 136 2.47 -29.49 -13.42
CA PRO A 136 3.78 -28.95 -13.81
C PRO A 136 3.71 -27.61 -14.55
N GLY A 137 4.51 -26.64 -14.09
CA GLY A 137 4.66 -25.33 -14.73
C GLY A 137 3.62 -24.27 -14.32
N THR A 138 2.78 -24.56 -13.32
CA THR A 138 1.80 -23.59 -12.77
C THR A 138 2.49 -22.40 -12.11
N GLU A 139 3.58 -22.64 -11.40
CA GLU A 139 4.44 -21.62 -10.78
C GLU A 139 4.88 -20.56 -11.79
N PHE A 140 5.32 -20.98 -12.99
CA PHE A 140 5.73 -20.07 -14.05
C PHE A 140 4.54 -19.46 -14.82
N GLN A 141 3.34 -20.05 -14.75
CA GLN A 141 2.12 -19.37 -15.23
C GLN A 141 1.75 -18.20 -14.32
N VAL A 142 1.93 -18.37 -12.99
CA VAL A 142 1.74 -17.29 -12.03
C VAL A 142 2.82 -16.22 -12.23
N THR A 143 4.10 -16.59 -12.34
CA THR A 143 5.20 -15.67 -12.66
C THR A 143 4.92 -14.87 -13.95
N TYR A 144 4.42 -15.54 -14.98
CA TYR A 144 4.03 -14.90 -16.24
C TYR A 144 2.86 -13.92 -16.07
N ALA A 145 1.82 -14.30 -15.32
CA ALA A 145 0.68 -13.44 -15.08
C ALA A 145 1.06 -12.20 -14.27
N GLU A 146 1.93 -12.37 -13.27
CA GLU A 146 2.47 -11.29 -12.45
C GLU A 146 3.33 -10.33 -13.28
N SER A 147 4.34 -10.82 -14.02
CA SER A 147 5.16 -9.95 -14.87
C SER A 147 4.34 -9.24 -15.92
N THR A 148 3.39 -9.92 -16.56
CA THR A 148 2.47 -9.33 -17.54
C THR A 148 1.62 -8.21 -16.92
N LEU A 149 1.14 -8.42 -15.69
CA LEU A 149 0.35 -7.42 -14.96
C LEU A 149 1.20 -6.20 -14.62
N LEU A 150 2.37 -6.40 -14.01
CA LEU A 150 3.28 -5.31 -13.64
C LEU A 150 3.73 -4.53 -14.88
N ASN A 151 4.05 -5.23 -15.97
CA ASN A 151 4.46 -4.60 -17.22
C ASN A 151 3.32 -3.76 -17.81
N ALA A 152 2.09 -4.28 -17.83
CA ALA A 152 0.92 -3.52 -18.25
C ALA A 152 0.74 -2.24 -17.41
N LEU A 153 0.96 -2.30 -16.10
CA LEU A 153 0.88 -1.14 -15.22
C LEU A 153 1.97 -0.11 -15.53
N VAL A 154 3.22 -0.53 -15.74
CA VAL A 154 4.31 0.37 -16.17
C VAL A 154 3.94 1.05 -17.49
N MET A 155 3.43 0.28 -18.46
CA MET A 155 3.00 0.82 -19.75
C MET A 155 1.83 1.82 -19.62
N LEU A 156 0.90 1.61 -18.69
CA LEU A 156 -0.21 2.55 -18.46
C LEU A 156 0.23 3.82 -17.72
N LEU A 157 1.23 3.71 -16.85
CA LEU A 157 1.79 4.85 -16.12
C LEU A 157 2.77 5.65 -16.98
N HIS A 158 3.36 5.05 -18.01
CA HIS A 158 4.30 5.70 -18.91
C HIS A 158 3.57 6.54 -19.96
N GLU A 159 3.60 7.87 -19.80
CA GLU A 159 2.78 8.79 -20.60
C GLU A 159 3.19 8.92 -22.08
N ASN A 160 4.38 8.46 -22.49
CA ASN A 160 4.83 8.55 -23.91
C ASN A 160 4.25 7.44 -24.81
N ASN A 161 3.30 6.66 -24.30
CA ASN A 161 2.76 5.53 -25.01
C ASN A 161 1.66 5.98 -25.97
N GLY A 162 1.93 5.84 -27.28
CA GLY A 162 0.93 6.05 -28.32
C GLY A 162 -0.31 5.17 -28.08
N MET A 163 -1.43 5.49 -28.74
CA MET A 163 -2.69 4.74 -28.57
C MET A 163 -2.54 3.21 -28.73
N MET A 164 -1.59 2.79 -29.58
CA MET A 164 -1.25 1.38 -29.77
C MET A 164 -0.63 0.73 -28.52
N GLU A 165 0.29 1.42 -27.84
CA GLU A 165 0.92 0.92 -26.62
C GLU A 165 -0.07 0.85 -25.45
N GLN A 166 -0.99 1.81 -25.35
CA GLN A 166 -2.09 1.74 -24.39
C GLN A 166 -3.01 0.54 -24.66
N ALA A 167 -3.34 0.26 -25.93
CA ALA A 167 -4.12 -0.92 -26.30
C ALA A 167 -3.40 -2.23 -25.97
N LYS A 168 -2.09 -2.32 -26.23
CA LYS A 168 -1.25 -3.47 -25.83
C LYS A 168 -1.26 -3.66 -24.31
N ALA A 169 -1.14 -2.58 -23.54
CA ALA A 169 -1.20 -2.63 -22.09
C ALA A 169 -2.55 -3.16 -21.58
N LEU A 170 -3.67 -2.71 -22.16
CA LEU A 170 -5.00 -3.23 -21.84
C LEU A 170 -5.16 -4.71 -22.21
N PHE A 171 -4.59 -5.14 -23.34
CA PHE A 171 -4.58 -6.55 -23.73
C PHE A 171 -3.78 -7.41 -22.74
N LYS A 172 -2.60 -6.96 -22.31
CA LYS A 172 -1.80 -7.61 -21.27
C LYS A 172 -2.56 -7.70 -19.95
N LEU A 173 -3.20 -6.61 -19.51
CA LEU A 173 -4.04 -6.59 -18.31
C LEU A 173 -5.15 -7.64 -18.38
N ARG A 174 -5.83 -7.75 -19.53
CA ARG A 174 -6.86 -8.77 -19.77
C ARG A 174 -6.33 -10.18 -19.67
N LYS A 175 -5.17 -10.43 -20.29
CA LYS A 175 -4.53 -11.75 -20.28
C LYS A 175 -4.13 -12.17 -18.87
N ALA A 176 -3.50 -11.27 -18.11
CA ALA A 176 -3.15 -11.50 -16.72
C ALA A 176 -4.39 -11.80 -15.86
N TYR A 177 -5.47 -11.01 -16.01
CA TYR A 177 -6.73 -11.23 -15.31
C TYR A 177 -7.30 -12.63 -15.54
N GLN A 178 -7.32 -13.11 -16.80
CA GLN A 178 -7.87 -14.43 -17.15
C GLN A 178 -7.05 -15.57 -16.53
N ILE A 179 -5.72 -15.46 -16.55
CA ILE A 179 -4.84 -16.47 -15.94
C ILE A 179 -5.02 -16.50 -14.42
N LEU A 180 -5.10 -15.33 -13.79
CA LEU A 180 -5.31 -15.20 -12.34
C LEU A 180 -6.67 -15.75 -11.91
N ASP A 181 -7.76 -15.41 -12.61
CA ASP A 181 -9.11 -15.93 -12.33
C ASP A 181 -9.17 -17.46 -12.46
N ALA A 182 -8.61 -18.01 -13.55
CA ALA A 182 -8.57 -19.45 -13.76
C ALA A 182 -7.76 -20.19 -12.69
N THR A 183 -6.62 -19.62 -12.28
CA THR A 183 -5.76 -20.22 -11.24
C THR A 183 -6.39 -20.08 -9.86
N PHE A 184 -7.04 -18.95 -9.56
CA PHE A 184 -7.75 -18.73 -8.31
C PHE A 184 -8.90 -19.72 -8.10
N LYS A 185 -9.67 -20.03 -9.15
CA LYS A 185 -10.72 -21.06 -9.08
C LYS A 185 -10.15 -22.43 -8.69
N LYS A 186 -9.01 -22.82 -9.28
CA LYS A 186 -8.30 -24.05 -8.91
C LYS A 186 -7.81 -24.04 -7.46
N ILE A 187 -7.28 -22.90 -6.98
CA ILE A 187 -6.86 -22.72 -5.58
C ILE A 187 -8.04 -22.93 -4.62
N LYS A 188 -9.22 -22.39 -4.95
CA LYS A 188 -10.44 -22.60 -4.14
C LYS A 188 -10.89 -24.06 -4.12
N GLU A 189 -10.83 -24.74 -5.26
CA GLU A 189 -11.18 -26.16 -5.36
C GLU A 189 -10.20 -27.06 -4.58
N SER A 190 -8.93 -26.68 -4.49
CA SER A 190 -7.87 -27.44 -3.82
C SER A 190 -7.61 -27.06 -2.36
N GLU A 191 -8.32 -26.08 -1.80
CA GLU A 191 -8.07 -25.55 -0.43
C GLU A 191 -8.13 -26.65 0.65
N GLY A 192 -9.06 -27.59 0.52
CA GLY A 192 -9.15 -28.74 1.44
C GLY A 192 -7.91 -29.66 1.39
N LEU A 193 -7.36 -29.88 0.20
CA LEU A 193 -6.14 -30.69 0.01
C LEU A 193 -4.91 -29.95 0.55
N PHE A 194 -4.82 -28.63 0.31
CA PHE A 194 -3.75 -27.80 0.85
C PHE A 194 -3.72 -27.86 2.39
N ASN A 195 -4.86 -27.65 3.04
CA ASN A 195 -4.97 -27.71 4.50
C ASN A 195 -4.63 -29.11 5.05
N HIS A 196 -5.02 -30.17 4.33
CA HIS A 196 -4.66 -31.54 4.70
C HIS A 196 -3.14 -31.77 4.62
N ASN A 197 -2.49 -31.34 3.53
CA ASN A 197 -1.05 -31.46 3.35
C ASN A 197 -0.28 -30.66 4.41
N LEU A 198 -0.70 -29.42 4.70
CA LEU A 198 -0.12 -28.60 5.75
C LEU A 198 -0.18 -29.29 7.13
N ALA A 199 -1.33 -29.89 7.47
CA ALA A 199 -1.48 -30.65 8.70
C ALA A 199 -0.60 -31.91 8.73
N LYS A 200 -0.43 -32.59 7.58
CA LYS A 200 0.46 -33.76 7.44
C LYS A 200 1.92 -33.36 7.71
N PHE A 201 2.42 -32.32 7.05
CA PHE A 201 3.82 -31.90 7.18
C PHE A 201 4.16 -31.38 8.57
N ARG A 202 3.24 -30.69 9.24
CA ARG A 202 3.40 -30.30 10.65
C ARG A 202 3.57 -31.47 11.58
N LYS A 203 2.85 -32.57 11.35
CA LYS A 203 3.01 -33.78 12.16
C LYS A 203 4.35 -34.45 11.92
N GLN A 204 4.88 -34.38 10.71
CA GLN A 204 6.19 -34.95 10.35
C GLN A 204 7.36 -34.14 10.91
N ALA A 205 7.18 -32.83 11.09
CA ALA A 205 8.20 -31.91 11.58
C ALA A 205 8.70 -32.16 13.02
N ASN A 206 7.88 -32.77 13.88
CA ASN A 206 8.19 -32.97 15.30
C ASN A 206 9.34 -33.96 15.58
N GLY A 207 10.14 -34.34 14.58
CA GLY A 207 11.23 -35.31 14.73
C GLY A 207 12.40 -35.26 13.72
N SER A 208 12.49 -34.26 12.81
CA SER A 208 13.58 -34.18 11.82
C SER A 208 14.01 -32.75 11.49
N SER A 209 15.31 -32.54 11.22
CA SER A 209 15.85 -31.24 10.73
C SER A 209 15.61 -31.02 9.23
N VAL A 210 15.27 -32.09 8.50
CA VAL A 210 15.02 -32.09 7.05
C VAL A 210 13.51 -32.13 6.79
N SER A 211 13.08 -31.39 5.76
CA SER A 211 11.67 -31.26 5.34
C SER A 211 11.49 -31.72 3.89
N SER A 212 10.52 -32.62 3.63
CA SER A 212 10.18 -33.08 2.27
C SER A 212 9.03 -32.31 1.62
N VAL A 213 8.66 -31.17 2.21
CA VAL A 213 7.51 -30.34 1.81
C VAL A 213 7.61 -29.84 0.35
N ASP A 214 8.81 -29.76 -0.21
CA ASP A 214 9.05 -29.27 -1.57
C ASP A 214 9.32 -30.39 -2.59
N LEU A 215 9.20 -31.66 -2.17
CA LEU A 215 9.45 -32.82 -3.03
C LEU A 215 8.20 -33.70 -3.14
N PRO A 216 7.39 -33.49 -4.20
CA PRO A 216 6.26 -34.36 -4.52
C PRO A 216 6.67 -35.83 -4.64
N GLY A 217 6.06 -36.68 -3.81
CA GLY A 217 6.26 -38.13 -3.84
C GLY A 217 7.55 -38.63 -3.17
N TYR A 218 8.28 -37.79 -2.43
CA TYR A 218 9.43 -38.22 -1.63
C TYR A 218 9.04 -38.40 -0.15
N ASP A 219 9.20 -39.62 0.37
CA ASP A 219 9.05 -39.90 1.80
C ASP A 219 10.43 -39.98 2.46
N ILE A 220 10.61 -39.23 3.57
CA ILE A 220 11.85 -39.23 4.33
C ILE A 220 12.08 -40.65 4.88
N PRO A 221 13.25 -41.28 4.65
CA PRO A 221 13.54 -42.60 5.19
C PRO A 221 13.45 -42.58 6.72
N SER A 222 12.43 -43.25 7.28
CA SER A 222 12.28 -43.32 8.73
C SER A 222 13.41 -44.15 9.34
N SER A 223 14.02 -43.66 10.42
CA SER A 223 15.09 -44.36 11.16
C SER A 223 14.66 -45.69 11.81
N LYS A 224 13.42 -46.15 11.58
CA LYS A 224 12.84 -47.35 12.21
C LYS A 224 12.37 -48.45 11.24
N GLY A 225 12.63 -48.36 9.93
CA GLY A 225 12.26 -49.48 9.08
C GLY A 225 12.65 -49.36 7.61
N SER A 226 13.90 -49.70 7.28
CA SER A 226 14.25 -50.50 6.10
C SER A 226 15.75 -50.76 6.11
N ALA A 227 16.16 -51.92 6.62
CA ALA A 227 17.55 -52.38 6.55
C ALA A 227 17.87 -53.08 5.21
N ASN A 228 17.06 -52.87 4.17
CA ASN A 228 17.13 -53.64 2.92
C ASN A 228 17.22 -52.76 1.63
N SER A 229 17.78 -51.55 1.68
CA SER A 229 18.17 -50.83 0.46
C SER A 229 19.66 -51.01 0.16
N SER A 230 19.94 -51.41 -1.07
CA SER A 230 21.26 -51.65 -1.65
C SER A 230 22.22 -50.47 -1.51
N SER A 231 23.47 -50.75 -1.15
CA SER A 231 24.55 -49.78 -0.83
C SER A 231 25.06 -48.91 -1.99
N ALA A 232 24.36 -48.86 -3.13
CA ALA A 232 24.80 -48.15 -4.34
C ALA A 232 24.28 -46.70 -4.43
N SER A 233 23.18 -46.34 -3.76
CA SER A 233 22.57 -44.99 -3.82
C SER A 233 23.00 -44.03 -2.68
N LEU A 234 23.78 -44.52 -1.71
CA LEU A 234 24.17 -43.78 -0.49
C LEU A 234 24.76 -42.37 -0.76
N PRO A 235 25.69 -42.15 -1.72
CA PRO A 235 26.27 -40.82 -1.96
C PRO A 235 25.28 -39.82 -2.56
N GLU A 236 24.40 -40.29 -3.45
CA GLU A 236 23.37 -39.48 -4.11
C GLU A 236 22.30 -39.07 -3.10
N ASP A 237 21.82 -40.02 -2.28
CA ASP A 237 20.86 -39.75 -1.21
C ASP A 237 21.40 -38.75 -0.17
N ILE A 238 22.71 -38.81 0.16
CA ILE A 238 23.37 -37.83 1.04
C ILE A 238 23.39 -36.43 0.40
N LYS A 239 23.68 -36.34 -0.91
CA LYS A 239 23.68 -35.06 -1.63
C LYS A 239 22.28 -34.44 -1.65
N LEU A 240 21.25 -35.24 -1.93
CA LEU A 240 19.85 -34.78 -1.92
C LEU A 240 19.42 -34.29 -0.54
N MET A 241 19.74 -35.04 0.53
CA MET A 241 19.45 -34.59 1.90
C MET A 241 20.16 -33.28 2.26
N LYS A 242 21.41 -33.10 1.80
CA LYS A 242 22.16 -31.86 2.01
C LYS A 242 21.52 -30.67 1.28
N ASP A 243 21.06 -30.88 0.05
CA ASP A 243 20.37 -29.84 -0.73
C ASP A 243 19.02 -29.47 -0.09
N MET A 244 18.27 -30.45 0.45
CA MET A 244 17.03 -30.21 1.20
C MET A 244 17.28 -29.44 2.50
N GLU A 245 18.31 -29.82 3.26
CA GLU A 245 18.71 -29.11 4.49
C GLU A 245 19.10 -27.66 4.16
N GLN A 246 19.85 -27.44 3.06
CA GLN A 246 20.20 -26.09 2.63
C GLN A 246 18.95 -25.23 2.37
N ILE A 247 17.97 -25.75 1.63
CA ILE A 247 16.71 -25.05 1.34
C ILE A 247 15.93 -24.78 2.62
N TYR A 248 15.85 -25.76 3.53
CA TYR A 248 15.20 -25.59 4.83
C TYR A 248 15.85 -24.47 5.64
N GLN A 249 17.18 -24.40 5.70
CA GLN A 249 17.90 -23.33 6.39
C GLN A 249 17.71 -21.96 5.73
N MET A 250 17.68 -21.90 4.39
CA MET A 250 17.35 -20.66 3.66
C MET A 250 15.94 -20.16 3.99
N ARG A 251 14.94 -21.05 3.96
CA ARG A 251 13.56 -20.69 4.31
C ARG A 251 13.46 -20.27 5.78
N LYS A 252 14.14 -20.97 6.67
CA LYS A 252 14.17 -20.66 8.09
C LYS A 252 14.72 -19.28 8.35
N SER A 253 15.88 -18.95 7.76
CA SER A 253 16.48 -17.63 7.94
C SER A 253 15.61 -16.50 7.39
N ARG A 254 14.87 -16.76 6.31
CA ARG A 254 13.89 -15.84 5.74
C ARG A 254 12.68 -15.61 6.64
N ILE A 255 12.09 -16.68 7.16
CA ILE A 255 10.90 -16.61 8.03
C ILE A 255 11.22 -15.94 9.37
N GLU A 256 12.38 -16.24 9.94
CA GLU A 256 12.88 -15.67 11.21
C GLU A 256 13.45 -14.25 11.05
N GLY A 257 13.64 -13.76 9.82
CA GLY A 257 14.25 -12.44 9.55
C GLY A 257 15.77 -12.40 9.78
N THR A 258 16.41 -13.52 10.11
CA THR A 258 17.86 -13.62 10.35
C THR A 258 18.68 -13.58 9.06
N GLY A 259 18.09 -13.93 7.91
CA GLY A 259 18.75 -13.83 6.60
C GLY A 259 18.95 -12.39 6.11
N VAL A 260 18.22 -11.46 6.72
CA VAL A 260 18.23 -10.02 6.47
C VAL A 260 19.16 -9.36 7.51
N SER A 261 19.10 -9.74 8.79
CA SER A 261 20.00 -9.22 9.82
C SER A 261 21.45 -9.75 9.71
N CYS A 262 22.32 -9.00 9.04
CA CYS A 262 23.78 -9.15 9.17
C CYS A 262 24.38 -7.83 9.67
N SER A 263 23.84 -7.31 10.77
CA SER A 263 24.57 -6.45 11.69
C SER A 263 24.87 -7.29 12.93
N GLN A 264 26.09 -7.15 13.47
CA GLN A 264 26.57 -7.90 14.62
C GLN A 264 25.55 -7.84 15.76
N VAL A 265 24.79 -8.92 15.97
CA VAL A 265 24.12 -9.17 17.24
C VAL A 265 25.26 -9.36 18.24
N ASN A 266 25.54 -8.30 19.00
CA ASN A 266 26.38 -8.39 20.17
C ASN A 266 25.60 -9.24 21.18
N LEU A 267 25.79 -10.56 21.13
CA LEU A 267 25.10 -11.58 21.94
C LEU A 267 25.27 -11.39 23.45
N PHE A 268 26.02 -10.37 23.87
CA PHE A 268 26.34 -10.00 25.25
C PHE A 268 25.84 -8.61 25.67
N ALA A 269 25.06 -7.91 24.84
CA ALA A 269 24.48 -6.61 25.22
C ALA A 269 23.20 -6.74 26.07
N GLU A 270 22.60 -7.93 26.17
CA GLU A 270 21.50 -8.21 27.12
C GLU A 270 22.06 -8.52 28.52
N SER A 271 22.67 -7.52 29.15
CA SER A 271 22.87 -7.50 30.60
C SER A 271 23.04 -6.06 31.06
N GLU A 272 22.01 -5.24 30.84
CA GLU A 272 21.74 -4.04 31.65
C GLU A 272 20.35 -3.49 31.31
N THR A 273 19.32 -4.06 31.92
CA THR A 273 18.02 -3.36 32.08
C THR A 273 17.97 -2.79 33.49
N PRO A 274 17.77 -1.48 33.70
CA PRO A 274 17.47 -0.96 35.02
C PRO A 274 15.98 -1.13 35.30
N SER A 275 15.68 -2.02 36.25
CA SER A 275 14.36 -2.20 36.83
C SER A 275 13.83 -0.91 37.47
N LEU A 276 12.56 -0.57 37.19
CA LEU A 276 11.79 0.39 37.97
C LEU A 276 11.77 -0.01 39.45
N SER A 277 12.25 0.87 40.32
CA SER A 277 11.82 0.88 41.72
C SER A 277 11.36 2.28 42.11
N SER A 278 10.10 2.35 42.51
CA SER A 278 9.48 3.49 43.17
C SER A 278 10.09 3.72 44.55
N LYS A 279 10.45 4.96 44.89
CA LYS A 279 10.20 5.55 46.23
C LYS A 279 10.51 7.06 46.27
N ASN A 280 9.58 7.76 46.88
CA ASN A 280 9.57 9.19 47.22
C ASN A 280 10.80 9.64 48.01
N SER A 281 11.35 10.83 47.69
CA SER A 281 11.64 11.91 48.66
C SER A 281 12.28 13.14 48.00
N LEU A 282 11.88 14.33 48.50
CA LEU A 282 12.27 15.70 48.13
C LEU A 282 13.78 16.04 48.37
N PRO A 283 14.27 17.23 47.94
CA PRO A 283 15.67 17.50 47.59
C PRO A 283 16.50 18.12 48.73
N SER A 284 17.82 17.97 48.64
CA SER A 284 18.76 18.74 49.47
C SER A 284 20.00 19.21 48.68
N LEU A 285 20.35 20.45 49.00
CA LEU A 285 21.38 21.35 48.49
C LEU A 285 22.84 20.93 48.82
N GLN A 286 23.77 21.70 48.21
CA GLN A 286 25.18 21.97 48.58
C GLN A 286 26.23 20.92 48.17
N GLU A 287 27.46 21.25 47.75
CA GLU A 287 28.17 22.46 47.33
C GLU A 287 29.57 22.01 46.83
N HIS A 288 30.14 22.76 45.87
CA HIS A 288 31.56 23.07 45.62
C HIS A 288 32.71 22.06 45.82
N THR A 289 33.57 21.90 44.78
CA THR A 289 34.88 22.58 44.59
C THR A 289 35.65 21.92 43.42
N GLY A 290 36.07 22.67 42.38
CA GLY A 290 37.46 23.13 42.18
C GLY A 290 38.08 22.47 40.91
N VAL A 291 38.01 23.03 39.69
CA VAL A 291 38.76 24.16 39.08
C VAL A 291 40.10 23.77 38.43
N GLN A 292 40.18 24.07 37.11
CA GLN A 292 41.30 24.52 36.23
C GLN A 292 41.51 23.63 34.99
N SER A 293 41.80 24.11 33.77
CA SER A 293 41.67 25.39 33.05
C SER A 293 42.39 25.17 31.71
N SER A 294 41.76 25.45 30.56
CA SER A 294 42.34 26.26 29.46
C SER A 294 41.55 26.18 28.15
N ARG A 295 40.99 27.31 27.74
CA ARG A 295 40.71 27.79 26.35
C ARG A 295 41.44 29.17 26.26
N PRO A 296 41.59 29.90 25.12
CA PRO A 296 40.76 29.89 23.89
C PRO A 296 41.50 30.19 22.54
N ARG A 297 40.80 30.06 21.38
CA ARG A 297 40.48 31.16 20.42
C ARG A 297 39.94 30.70 19.04
N THR A 298 38.72 31.14 18.76
CA THR A 298 38.11 31.74 17.54
C THR A 298 38.78 31.68 16.15
N ALA A 299 37.98 31.33 15.12
CA ALA A 299 37.82 32.09 13.86
C ALA A 299 36.60 31.62 13.02
N THR A 300 35.81 32.55 12.48
CA THR A 300 34.79 32.41 11.41
C THR A 300 35.35 32.95 10.07
N PRO A 301 34.57 32.97 8.96
CA PRO A 301 34.36 31.98 7.88
C PRO A 301 35.17 32.33 6.58
N PRO A 302 34.89 31.69 5.42
CA PRO A 302 34.24 32.48 4.36
C PRO A 302 33.25 31.73 3.45
N VAL A 303 32.49 32.54 2.72
CA VAL A 303 31.49 32.28 1.65
C VAL A 303 32.17 31.97 0.30
N ALA A 304 31.62 31.02 -0.48
CA ALA A 304 31.58 30.97 -1.97
C ALA A 304 30.94 29.63 -2.40
N ALA A 305 29.77 29.60 -3.06
CA ALA A 305 29.49 29.84 -4.49
C ALA A 305 29.34 28.53 -5.31
N ASN A 306 28.16 28.39 -5.92
CA ASN A 306 27.71 27.44 -6.94
C ASN A 306 28.78 26.78 -7.83
N SER A 307 28.75 25.44 -7.92
CA SER A 307 29.19 24.70 -9.12
C SER A 307 28.75 23.22 -9.09
N ALA A 308 27.52 22.94 -9.50
CA ALA A 308 27.08 21.58 -9.83
C ALA A 308 26.37 21.57 -11.20
N PHE A 309 27.13 21.87 -12.26
CA PHE A 309 26.79 21.61 -13.65
C PHE A 309 28.06 21.19 -14.39
N ALA A 310 28.21 19.89 -14.65
CA ALA A 310 29.10 19.35 -15.68
C ALA A 310 28.74 17.89 -15.99
N ARG A 311 27.67 17.68 -16.77
CA ARG A 311 27.51 16.45 -17.58
C ARG A 311 28.54 16.51 -18.71
N LYS A 312 29.44 15.52 -18.80
CA LYS A 312 30.25 15.31 -20.01
C LYS A 312 29.43 14.52 -21.03
N ASN A 313 28.97 15.21 -22.06
CA ASN A 313 28.64 14.61 -23.35
C ASN A 313 29.96 14.34 -24.10
N ASN A 314 30.10 13.15 -24.69
CA ASN A 314 30.95 12.96 -25.84
C ASN A 314 30.07 12.52 -27.02
N LEU A 315 30.07 13.35 -28.05
CA LEU A 315 29.55 13.08 -29.39
C LEU A 315 30.64 12.40 -30.22
N SER A 316 30.23 11.43 -31.04
CA SER A 316 30.77 11.27 -32.39
C SER A 316 29.67 10.76 -33.32
N SER A 317 29.55 11.46 -34.44
CA SER A 317 28.63 11.38 -35.57
C SER A 317 28.82 10.10 -36.40
N SER A 318 27.71 9.49 -36.86
CA SER A 318 27.16 9.52 -38.25
C SER A 318 27.64 8.35 -39.11
N GLU A 319 26.70 7.50 -39.55
CA GLU A 319 26.52 7.12 -40.96
C GLU A 319 25.22 6.31 -41.11
N GLU A 320 24.53 6.60 -42.20
CA GLU A 320 23.28 6.00 -42.69
C GLU A 320 23.58 4.58 -43.21
N ASP A 321 22.70 3.61 -42.94
CA ASP A 321 22.55 2.46 -43.84
C ASP A 321 21.12 1.91 -43.76
N ASP A 322 20.49 1.83 -44.93
CA ASP A 322 19.18 1.27 -45.19
C ASP A 322 19.30 -0.26 -45.23
N GLY A 323 18.53 -0.96 -44.39
CA GLY A 323 18.47 -2.41 -44.35
C GLY A 323 17.03 -2.89 -44.15
N ASP A 324 16.34 -3.03 -45.28
CA ASP A 324 15.07 -3.74 -45.45
C ASP A 324 15.25 -5.22 -45.07
N ASP A 325 14.57 -5.69 -44.04
CA ASP A 325 14.33 -7.13 -43.84
C ASP A 325 12.90 -7.34 -43.35
N ASN A 326 12.06 -7.71 -44.33
CA ASN A 326 10.73 -8.25 -44.17
C ASN A 326 10.86 -9.70 -43.66
N ASP A 327 10.46 -9.96 -42.41
CA ASP A 327 10.14 -11.32 -41.98
C ASP A 327 8.65 -11.41 -41.61
N GLU A 328 7.92 -11.81 -42.63
CA GLU A 328 6.51 -12.21 -42.69
C GLU A 328 6.25 -13.37 -41.72
N PHE A 329 5.70 -13.07 -40.53
CA PHE A 329 5.27 -14.10 -39.59
C PHE A 329 3.90 -14.66 -40.00
N SER A 330 3.95 -15.83 -40.64
CA SER A 330 2.81 -16.65 -41.07
C SER A 330 1.97 -17.13 -39.88
N ASP A 331 0.69 -16.73 -39.86
CA ASP A 331 -0.34 -17.21 -38.94
C ASP A 331 -0.94 -18.52 -39.46
N ALA A 332 -0.64 -19.63 -38.79
CA ALA A 332 -1.30 -20.92 -39.02
C ALA A 332 -2.28 -21.15 -37.86
N GLY A 333 -3.56 -21.02 -38.18
CA GLY A 333 -4.65 -20.98 -37.22
C GLY A 333 -4.96 -22.31 -36.54
N ASP A 334 -5.73 -22.19 -35.46
CA ASP A 334 -6.52 -23.29 -34.91
C ASP A 334 -7.99 -22.90 -34.84
N SER A 335 -8.78 -23.70 -35.53
CA SER A 335 -10.23 -23.60 -35.65
C SER A 335 -10.89 -24.18 -34.40
N PHE A 336 -11.71 -23.39 -33.70
CA PHE A 336 -12.76 -23.94 -32.83
C PHE A 336 -14.12 -23.49 -33.35
N THR A 337 -14.84 -24.46 -33.89
CA THR A 337 -16.18 -24.38 -34.44
C THR A 337 -17.19 -24.04 -33.36
N ALA A 338 -17.80 -22.87 -33.50
CA ALA A 338 -18.99 -22.48 -32.77
C ALA A 338 -20.18 -23.35 -33.22
N THR A 339 -20.83 -24.03 -32.28
CA THR A 339 -22.20 -24.53 -32.46
C THR A 339 -23.07 -23.95 -31.35
N ASN A 340 -23.88 -22.95 -31.73
CA ASN A 340 -25.02 -22.50 -30.95
C ASN A 340 -26.10 -23.60 -30.95
N PRO A 341 -26.87 -23.72 -29.87
CA PRO A 341 -28.31 -23.74 -30.04
C PRO A 341 -29.04 -22.75 -29.12
N THR A 342 -29.68 -21.80 -29.80
CA THR A 342 -31.06 -21.31 -29.60
C THR A 342 -31.70 -21.33 -28.20
N MET A 343 -32.14 -20.14 -27.81
CA MET A 343 -33.22 -19.83 -26.86
C MET A 343 -34.43 -20.77 -26.96
N ASN A 344 -34.98 -21.13 -25.81
CA ASN A 344 -36.42 -21.32 -25.62
C ASN A 344 -36.81 -20.74 -24.25
N GLU A 345 -37.75 -19.80 -24.26
CA GLU A 345 -38.53 -19.38 -23.10
C GLU A 345 -39.35 -20.56 -22.56
N TYR A 346 -39.60 -20.62 -21.23
CA TYR A 346 -40.92 -20.85 -20.63
C TYR A 346 -40.84 -20.88 -19.08
N SER A 347 -41.50 -19.89 -18.48
CA SER A 347 -42.41 -19.94 -17.31
C SER A 347 -42.01 -20.50 -15.93
N PHE A 348 -42.36 -19.67 -14.94
CA PHE A 348 -42.62 -19.92 -13.52
C PHE A 348 -43.17 -21.31 -13.17
N ASN A 349 -42.67 -21.91 -12.08
CA ASN A 349 -43.57 -22.45 -11.05
C ASN A 349 -42.94 -22.56 -9.66
N ARG A 350 -43.67 -22.06 -8.66
CA ARG A 350 -43.45 -22.28 -7.23
C ARG A 350 -43.75 -23.73 -6.87
N GLY A 351 -42.95 -24.32 -5.99
CA GLY A 351 -43.25 -25.59 -5.35
C GLY A 351 -42.42 -25.78 -4.08
N SER A 352 -43.02 -25.46 -2.94
CA SER A 352 -42.63 -25.88 -1.59
C SER A 352 -42.41 -27.40 -1.55
N LEU A 353 -41.48 -27.89 -0.71
CA LEU A 353 -41.70 -29.01 0.23
C LEU A 353 -40.46 -29.25 1.14
N THR A 354 -40.80 -29.49 2.39
CA THR A 354 -40.04 -29.65 3.65
C THR A 354 -39.21 -30.95 3.74
N PRO A 355 -38.32 -31.09 4.76
CA PRO A 355 -37.28 -32.13 4.84
C PRO A 355 -37.77 -33.42 5.52
N PRO A 356 -37.10 -34.57 5.34
CA PRO A 356 -37.37 -35.74 6.16
C PRO A 356 -36.44 -35.80 7.38
N THR A 357 -37.09 -35.77 8.55
CA THR A 357 -36.58 -36.23 9.84
C THR A 357 -36.82 -37.73 10.00
N THR A 358 -35.87 -38.48 10.54
CA THR A 358 -36.04 -39.69 11.41
C THR A 358 -34.64 -40.14 11.85
N GLN A 359 -34.19 -39.93 13.09
CA GLN A 359 -34.55 -40.54 14.40
C GLN A 359 -33.68 -41.76 14.80
N TYR A 360 -33.00 -41.55 15.93
CA TYR A 360 -32.68 -42.43 17.07
C TYR A 360 -31.80 -43.69 16.92
N GLY A 361 -30.69 -43.65 17.67
CA GLY A 361 -30.05 -44.79 18.35
C GLY A 361 -29.23 -44.26 19.54
N ALA A 362 -29.64 -44.62 20.76
CA ALA A 362 -29.14 -44.08 22.04
C ALA A 362 -28.13 -45.01 22.75
N SER A 363 -27.51 -44.45 23.81
CA SER A 363 -26.71 -45.08 24.91
C SER A 363 -25.19 -45.06 24.69
N SER A 364 -24.32 -44.70 25.65
CA SER A 364 -24.40 -44.76 27.11
C SER A 364 -23.46 -43.73 27.78
N VAL A 365 -23.89 -43.30 28.96
CA VAL A 365 -23.16 -42.55 30.00
C VAL A 365 -22.03 -43.42 30.58
N ASN A 366 -20.90 -42.81 30.95
CA ASN A 366 -20.12 -43.20 32.13
C ASN A 366 -19.30 -42.00 32.64
N GLU A 367 -19.68 -41.52 33.81
CA GLU A 367 -18.87 -40.66 34.69
C GLU A 367 -17.77 -41.48 35.38
N GLY A 368 -16.64 -40.83 35.65
CA GLY A 368 -15.54 -41.40 36.42
C GLY A 368 -14.57 -40.32 36.89
N THR A 369 -14.92 -39.66 37.99
CA THR A 369 -14.08 -38.74 38.77
C THR A 369 -12.99 -39.50 39.53
N LYS A 370 -11.71 -39.14 39.34
CA LYS A 370 -10.66 -39.22 40.38
C LYS A 370 -9.58 -38.17 40.12
N GLY A 371 -9.37 -37.29 41.09
CA GLY A 371 -8.27 -36.33 41.11
C GLY A 371 -6.95 -36.97 41.55
N SER A 372 -5.84 -36.36 41.12
CA SER A 372 -4.61 -36.26 41.90
C SER A 372 -3.74 -35.16 41.31
N SER A 373 -3.30 -34.28 42.21
CA SER A 373 -2.34 -33.20 41.99
C SER A 373 -0.98 -33.75 41.55
N ALA A 374 -0.38 -33.10 40.56
CA ALA A 374 1.07 -33.07 40.41
C ALA A 374 1.46 -31.69 39.85
N VAL A 375 2.27 -30.98 40.63
CA VAL A 375 2.94 -29.74 40.29
C VAL A 375 3.87 -30.00 39.10
N SER A 376 3.69 -29.25 38.02
CA SER A 376 4.63 -29.22 36.89
C SER A 376 5.17 -27.80 36.77
N VAL A 377 6.48 -27.70 36.95
CA VAL A 377 7.33 -26.53 36.77
C VAL A 377 7.11 -25.95 35.38
N ASN A 378 6.71 -24.68 35.29
CA ASN A 378 6.70 -23.93 34.04
C ASN A 378 8.13 -23.58 33.66
N THR A 379 8.77 -24.43 32.86
CA THR A 379 9.87 -23.98 31.99
C THR A 379 9.26 -23.30 30.76
N SER A 380 9.72 -22.09 30.53
CA SER A 380 9.44 -21.23 29.38
C SER A 380 9.74 -21.91 28.04
N GLU A 381 8.73 -22.56 27.46
CA GLU A 381 8.73 -23.11 26.08
C GLU A 381 7.73 -22.40 25.15
N SER A 382 7.19 -21.24 25.55
CA SER A 382 6.10 -20.58 24.80
C SER A 382 6.54 -19.69 23.63
N SER A 383 7.83 -19.39 23.45
CA SER A 383 8.29 -18.51 22.35
C SER A 383 8.88 -19.25 21.14
N CYS A 384 9.20 -20.55 21.26
CA CYS A 384 9.83 -21.33 20.19
C CYS A 384 8.86 -22.24 19.41
N ALA A 385 7.60 -22.38 19.84
CA ALA A 385 6.65 -23.28 19.22
C ALA A 385 5.90 -22.66 18.01
N SER A 386 5.72 -21.33 17.94
CA SER A 386 4.83 -20.70 16.96
C SER A 386 5.49 -20.31 15.62
N SER A 387 6.80 -20.01 15.60
CA SER A 387 7.57 -19.74 14.37
C SER A 387 7.64 -20.92 13.41
N ASN A 388 7.35 -22.14 13.88
CA ASN A 388 7.35 -23.37 13.07
C ASN A 388 6.20 -23.45 12.06
N ALA A 389 5.14 -22.65 12.20
CA ALA A 389 3.92 -22.81 11.40
C ALA A 389 4.14 -22.60 9.89
N HIS A 390 5.03 -21.66 9.51
CA HIS A 390 5.35 -21.32 8.12
C HIS A 390 6.50 -22.17 7.54
N LEU A 391 7.37 -22.76 8.39
CA LEU A 391 8.51 -23.59 7.94
C LEU A 391 8.09 -24.83 7.15
N HIS A 392 6.85 -25.28 7.34
CA HIS A 392 6.29 -26.49 6.73
C HIS A 392 5.32 -26.21 5.58
N VAL A 393 5.34 -24.99 5.04
CA VAL A 393 4.66 -24.63 3.80
C VAL A 393 5.66 -24.77 2.65
N SER A 394 5.23 -25.34 1.51
CA SER A 394 6.07 -25.44 0.30
C SER A 394 6.32 -24.06 -0.26
N THR A 395 7.56 -23.76 -0.67
CA THR A 395 7.90 -22.45 -1.27
C THR A 395 7.06 -22.21 -2.51
N ILE A 396 6.91 -23.25 -3.34
CA ILE A 396 6.22 -23.15 -4.62
C ILE A 396 4.71 -23.00 -4.40
N ASP A 397 4.12 -23.78 -3.49
CA ASP A 397 2.70 -23.67 -3.18
C ASP A 397 2.38 -22.31 -2.52
N GLU A 398 3.23 -21.85 -1.59
CA GLU A 398 3.11 -20.52 -0.98
C GLU A 398 3.19 -19.43 -2.05
N PHE A 399 4.17 -19.49 -2.96
CA PHE A 399 4.33 -18.53 -4.05
C PHE A 399 3.10 -18.49 -4.96
N ILE A 400 2.60 -19.65 -5.41
CA ILE A 400 1.40 -19.76 -6.26
C ILE A 400 0.19 -19.13 -5.56
N HIS A 401 -0.09 -19.53 -4.32
CA HIS A 401 -1.26 -19.03 -3.59
C HIS A 401 -1.17 -17.53 -3.34
N SER A 402 -0.03 -17.08 -2.79
CA SER A 402 0.17 -15.69 -2.41
C SER A 402 0.21 -14.75 -3.62
N GLY A 403 0.87 -15.14 -4.71
CA GLY A 403 0.97 -14.33 -5.93
C GLY A 403 -0.37 -14.14 -6.62
N VAL A 404 -1.15 -15.22 -6.74
CA VAL A 404 -2.50 -15.16 -7.32
C VAL A 404 -3.43 -14.32 -6.44
N GLN A 405 -3.45 -14.55 -5.13
CA GLN A 405 -4.31 -13.80 -4.21
C GLN A 405 -3.93 -12.32 -4.14
N LEU A 406 -2.63 -11.97 -4.15
CA LEU A 406 -2.19 -10.58 -4.23
C LEU A 406 -2.66 -9.93 -5.53
N CYS A 407 -2.21 -10.45 -6.68
CA CYS A 407 -2.43 -9.81 -7.98
C CYS A 407 -3.92 -9.71 -8.30
N PHE A 408 -4.66 -10.80 -8.10
CA PHE A 408 -6.09 -10.81 -8.34
C PHE A 408 -6.84 -9.96 -7.32
N GLY A 409 -6.44 -10.00 -6.04
CA GLY A 409 -7.02 -9.18 -4.98
C GLY A 409 -6.92 -7.68 -5.28
N ILE A 410 -5.73 -7.20 -5.67
CA ILE A 410 -5.50 -5.81 -6.10
C ILE A 410 -6.40 -5.47 -7.29
N LEU A 411 -6.44 -6.33 -8.32
CA LEU A 411 -7.28 -6.09 -9.50
C LEU A 411 -8.76 -5.95 -9.12
N GLN A 412 -9.28 -6.83 -8.26
CA GLN A 412 -10.66 -6.78 -7.82
C GLN A 412 -10.99 -5.49 -7.05
N VAL A 413 -10.11 -5.07 -6.13
CA VAL A 413 -10.28 -3.82 -5.37
C VAL A 413 -10.21 -2.61 -6.31
N VAL A 414 -9.16 -2.50 -7.13
CA VAL A 414 -8.97 -1.36 -8.04
C VAL A 414 -10.13 -1.24 -9.03
N LEU A 415 -10.56 -2.35 -9.64
CA LEU A 415 -11.70 -2.33 -10.57
C LEU A 415 -13.02 -1.93 -9.89
N SER A 416 -13.19 -2.25 -8.61
CA SER A 416 -14.37 -1.82 -7.84
C SER A 416 -14.40 -0.31 -7.58
N LEU A 417 -13.23 0.33 -7.48
CA LEU A 417 -13.10 1.76 -7.19
C LEU A 417 -13.41 2.65 -8.41
N ILE A 418 -13.32 2.14 -9.63
CA ILE A 418 -13.53 2.93 -10.86
C ILE A 418 -14.97 3.47 -10.92
N PRO A 419 -15.18 4.78 -11.13
CA PRO A 419 -16.52 5.36 -11.24
C PRO A 419 -17.32 4.79 -12.43
N PRO A 420 -18.65 4.63 -12.32
CA PRO A 420 -19.49 4.06 -13.38
C PRO A 420 -19.39 4.77 -14.74
N ALA A 421 -19.15 6.09 -14.74
CA ALA A 421 -18.98 6.88 -15.95
C ALA A 421 -17.78 6.42 -16.81
N ILE A 422 -16.69 6.01 -16.16
CA ILE A 422 -15.46 5.49 -16.80
C ILE A 422 -15.54 3.97 -16.97
N GLY A 423 -16.22 3.28 -16.05
CA GLY A 423 -16.40 1.83 -16.04
C GLY A 423 -17.11 1.25 -17.26
N LYS A 424 -17.89 2.06 -18.00
CA LYS A 424 -18.54 1.61 -19.25
C LYS A 424 -17.53 1.08 -20.28
N VAL A 425 -16.34 1.68 -20.37
CA VAL A 425 -15.28 1.24 -21.30
C VAL A 425 -14.68 -0.10 -20.86
N LEU A 426 -14.48 -0.32 -19.55
CA LEU A 426 -13.97 -1.57 -19.00
C LEU A 426 -15.02 -2.70 -18.98
N SER A 427 -16.30 -2.34 -18.84
CA SER A 427 -17.42 -3.29 -18.90
C SER A 427 -17.59 -3.92 -20.28
N ILE A 428 -17.20 -3.21 -21.35
CA ILE A 428 -17.15 -3.74 -22.73
C ILE A 428 -16.09 -4.85 -22.85
N VAL A 429 -15.06 -4.84 -21.99
CA VAL A 429 -14.01 -5.86 -21.93
C VAL A 429 -14.38 -7.05 -21.03
N GLY A 430 -15.47 -6.94 -20.26
CA GLY A 430 -16.02 -8.03 -19.43
C GLY A 430 -15.52 -8.08 -17.97
N PHE A 431 -14.90 -7.01 -17.46
CA PHE A 431 -14.40 -6.97 -16.08
C PHE A 431 -15.43 -6.34 -15.13
N LYS A 432 -15.74 -7.04 -14.04
CA LYS A 432 -16.46 -6.47 -12.90
C LYS A 432 -15.64 -6.75 -11.64
N GLY A 433 -15.15 -5.69 -11.01
CA GLY A 433 -14.44 -5.79 -9.74
C GLY A 433 -15.39 -6.11 -8.59
N ASP A 434 -14.96 -6.99 -7.69
CA ASP A 434 -15.62 -7.30 -6.43
C ASP A 434 -14.72 -6.92 -5.25
N ARG A 435 -15.07 -5.81 -4.58
CA ARG A 435 -14.30 -5.27 -3.46
C ARG A 435 -14.16 -6.27 -2.30
N ASP A 436 -15.23 -6.97 -1.92
CA ASP A 436 -15.22 -7.85 -0.75
C ASP A 436 -14.32 -9.07 -1.01
N THR A 437 -14.49 -9.69 -2.17
CA THR A 437 -13.62 -10.78 -2.63
C THR A 437 -12.16 -10.34 -2.70
N GLY A 438 -11.90 -9.14 -3.25
CA GLY A 438 -10.55 -8.58 -3.34
C GLY A 438 -9.90 -8.37 -1.97
N LEU A 439 -10.62 -7.76 -1.02
CA LEU A 439 -10.12 -7.54 0.34
C LEU A 439 -9.88 -8.85 1.10
N ARG A 440 -10.74 -9.86 0.93
CA ARG A 440 -10.53 -11.19 1.54
C ARG A 440 -9.23 -11.84 1.06
N MET A 441 -8.92 -11.72 -0.24
CA MET A 441 -7.66 -12.23 -0.78
C MET A 441 -6.47 -11.49 -0.18
N LEU A 442 -6.50 -10.15 -0.15
CA LEU A 442 -5.40 -9.34 0.38
C LEU A 442 -5.16 -9.61 1.88
N TRP A 443 -6.22 -9.65 2.69
CA TRP A 443 -6.10 -9.98 4.12
C TRP A 443 -5.58 -11.40 4.33
N ARG A 444 -6.07 -12.38 3.56
CA ARG A 444 -5.57 -13.77 3.63
C ARG A 444 -4.07 -13.80 3.33
N THR A 445 -3.64 -13.22 2.20
CA THR A 445 -2.22 -13.18 1.82
C THR A 445 -1.35 -12.47 2.85
N ALA A 446 -1.76 -11.30 3.33
CA ALA A 446 -0.99 -10.53 4.31
C ALA A 446 -0.80 -11.26 5.65
N ILE A 447 -1.77 -12.10 6.03
CA ILE A 447 -1.71 -12.90 7.26
C ILE A 447 -0.87 -14.16 7.04
N THR A 448 -1.16 -14.91 5.97
CA THR A 448 -0.70 -16.30 5.83
C THR A 448 0.60 -16.46 5.06
N ALA A 449 0.99 -15.48 4.24
CA ALA A 449 2.22 -15.55 3.44
C ALA A 449 3.38 -14.83 4.16
N ARG A 450 4.55 -15.46 4.16
CA ARG A 450 5.81 -14.90 4.68
C ARG A 450 6.75 -14.55 3.54
N ASN A 451 6.29 -13.87 2.50
CA ASN A 451 7.09 -13.49 1.34
C ASN A 451 6.71 -12.07 0.86
N ILE A 452 7.36 -11.60 -0.20
CA ILE A 452 7.08 -10.28 -0.82
C ILE A 452 5.58 -10.04 -1.06
N HIS A 453 4.81 -11.07 -1.44
CA HIS A 453 3.40 -10.89 -1.71
C HIS A 453 2.58 -10.59 -0.46
N GLY A 454 2.93 -11.19 0.68
CA GLY A 454 2.31 -10.88 1.98
C GLY A 454 2.52 -9.42 2.36
N GLU A 455 3.74 -8.93 2.18
CA GLU A 455 4.14 -7.57 2.55
C GLU A 455 3.57 -6.52 1.57
N LEU A 456 3.49 -6.84 0.27
CA LEU A 456 2.77 -6.00 -0.70
C LEU A 456 1.26 -6.00 -0.45
N ALA A 457 0.66 -7.13 -0.05
CA ALA A 457 -0.74 -7.18 0.33
C ALA A 457 -1.01 -6.28 1.56
N LEU A 458 -0.14 -6.34 2.57
CA LEU A 458 -0.16 -5.44 3.72
C LEU A 458 -0.08 -3.97 3.26
N LEU A 459 0.88 -3.63 2.40
CA LEU A 459 1.03 -2.27 1.90
C LEU A 459 -0.22 -1.79 1.15
N CYS A 460 -0.83 -2.64 0.32
CA CYS A 460 -2.10 -2.34 -0.35
C CYS A 460 -3.24 -2.11 0.65
N LEU A 461 -3.35 -2.92 1.70
CA LEU A 461 -4.35 -2.74 2.76
C LEU A 461 -4.11 -1.41 3.50
N LEU A 462 -2.87 -1.10 3.87
CA LEU A 462 -2.52 0.15 4.55
C LEU A 462 -2.82 1.37 3.67
N VAL A 463 -2.51 1.32 2.37
CA VAL A 463 -2.87 2.40 1.43
C VAL A 463 -4.39 2.52 1.28
N PHE A 464 -5.10 1.41 1.28
CA PHE A 464 -6.56 1.38 1.13
C PHE A 464 -7.30 1.93 2.36
N TYR A 465 -6.87 1.56 3.58
CA TYR A 465 -7.51 1.98 4.84
C TYR A 465 -6.94 3.30 5.39
N ASP A 466 -5.61 3.42 5.44
CA ASP A 466 -4.87 4.48 6.16
C ASP A 466 -4.10 5.43 5.22
N GLY A 467 -4.17 5.20 3.91
CA GLY A 467 -3.41 5.93 2.91
C GLY A 467 -3.74 7.42 2.81
N PRO A 468 -2.92 8.19 2.09
CA PRO A 468 -3.14 9.63 1.88
C PRO A 468 -4.41 9.90 1.07
N ILE A 469 -4.80 8.97 0.19
CA ILE A 469 -6.07 8.99 -0.52
C ILE A 469 -7.04 8.14 0.30
N GLN A 470 -8.05 8.79 0.89
CA GLN A 470 -9.05 8.10 1.69
C GLN A 470 -10.00 7.33 0.76
N PHE A 471 -9.74 6.03 0.53
CA PHE A 471 -10.58 5.15 -0.29
C PHE A 471 -11.80 4.60 0.47
N ILE A 472 -11.82 4.78 1.80
CA ILE A 472 -12.92 4.37 2.67
C ILE A 472 -13.34 5.52 3.56
N ASP A 473 -14.65 5.74 3.66
CA ASP A 473 -15.20 6.66 4.64
C ASP A 473 -15.34 5.96 6.00
N VAL A 474 -14.48 6.36 6.96
CA VAL A 474 -14.53 5.89 8.35
C VAL A 474 -15.39 6.79 9.25
N GLY A 475 -15.94 7.89 8.73
CA GLY A 475 -16.76 8.82 9.50
C GLY A 475 -18.21 8.36 9.69
N PHE A 476 -18.73 7.53 8.78
CA PHE A 476 -20.05 6.90 8.94
C PHE A 476 -19.93 5.57 9.71
N GLN A 477 -20.15 5.62 11.02
CA GLN A 477 -20.17 4.46 11.92
C GLN A 477 -21.47 4.41 12.73
N LEU A 478 -22.08 3.22 12.83
CA LEU A 478 -23.27 3.01 13.66
C LEU A 478 -22.91 3.20 15.14
N PRO A 479 -23.78 3.87 15.93
CA PRO A 479 -23.55 4.00 17.37
C PRO A 479 -23.36 2.63 18.05
N GLY A 480 -22.35 2.52 18.93
CA GLY A 480 -22.03 1.28 19.64
C GLY A 480 -21.09 0.33 18.91
N HIS A 481 -20.89 0.50 17.59
CA HIS A 481 -19.93 -0.26 16.77
C HIS A 481 -18.56 0.41 16.65
N GLU A 482 -18.18 1.19 17.66
CA GLU A 482 -16.87 1.82 17.74
C GLU A 482 -15.81 0.76 18.06
N ASP A 483 -14.64 0.86 17.43
CA ASP A 483 -13.51 -0.08 17.65
C ASP A 483 -13.15 -0.23 19.13
N SER A 484 -13.36 0.83 19.95
CA SER A 484 -13.11 0.85 21.39
C SER A 484 -13.99 -0.10 22.20
N ASN A 485 -15.13 -0.53 21.65
CA ASN A 485 -16.08 -1.40 22.35
C ASN A 485 -15.81 -2.90 22.08
N ILE A 486 -14.86 -3.22 21.21
CA ILE A 486 -14.53 -4.60 20.82
C ILE A 486 -13.39 -5.11 21.70
N THR A 487 -13.68 -6.08 22.56
CA THR A 487 -12.70 -6.68 23.49
C THR A 487 -12.04 -7.95 22.96
N ASP A 488 -12.78 -8.75 22.18
CA ASP A 488 -12.33 -10.05 21.69
C ASP A 488 -11.63 -9.91 20.33
N VAL A 489 -10.42 -9.36 20.35
CA VAL A 489 -9.61 -9.16 19.13
C VAL A 489 -8.85 -10.44 18.78
N LEU A 490 -9.02 -10.94 17.56
CA LEU A 490 -8.29 -12.12 17.08
C LEU A 490 -6.78 -11.81 16.98
N SER A 491 -5.94 -12.69 17.53
CA SER A 491 -4.50 -12.65 17.28
C SER A 491 -4.20 -13.23 15.89
N ILE A 492 -3.64 -12.41 14.99
CA ILE A 492 -3.40 -12.78 13.58
C ILE A 492 -1.92 -12.80 13.19
N SER A 493 -1.02 -12.23 13.99
CA SER A 493 0.39 -12.02 13.59
C SER A 493 1.15 -13.31 13.22
N GLU A 494 0.77 -14.45 13.79
CA GLU A 494 1.50 -15.74 13.64
C GLU A 494 0.66 -16.83 12.95
N ARG A 495 -0.46 -16.47 12.32
CA ARG A 495 -1.33 -17.43 11.65
C ARG A 495 -0.85 -17.76 10.24
N SER A 496 -0.63 -19.04 9.97
CA SER A 496 -0.35 -19.58 8.63
C SER A 496 -1.60 -19.85 7.78
N SER A 497 -2.78 -19.77 8.39
CA SER A 497 -4.07 -20.10 7.77
C SER A 497 -5.17 -19.30 8.45
N ILE A 498 -6.20 -18.89 7.70
CA ILE A 498 -7.31 -18.08 8.20
C ILE A 498 -8.62 -18.54 7.54
N SER A 499 -9.70 -18.55 8.31
CA SER A 499 -11.04 -18.91 7.82
C SER A 499 -11.75 -17.71 7.19
N ASP A 500 -12.75 -17.96 6.34
CA ASP A 500 -13.56 -16.90 5.74
C ASP A 500 -14.45 -16.17 6.77
N ASP A 501 -14.81 -16.84 7.87
CA ASP A 501 -15.54 -16.22 8.99
C ASP A 501 -14.65 -15.25 9.75
N ASP A 502 -13.41 -15.65 10.08
CA ASP A 502 -12.42 -14.75 10.71
C ASP A 502 -12.13 -13.53 9.82
N LEU A 503 -11.99 -13.74 8.50
CA LEU A 503 -11.80 -12.63 7.55
C LEU A 503 -12.98 -11.67 7.54
N THR A 504 -14.21 -12.16 7.71
CA THR A 504 -15.40 -11.31 7.81
C THR A 504 -15.32 -10.41 9.04
N ILE A 505 -14.84 -10.94 10.17
CA ILE A 505 -14.62 -10.15 11.40
C ILE A 505 -13.53 -9.09 11.19
N ILE A 506 -12.44 -9.47 10.52
CA ILE A 506 -11.29 -8.60 10.25
C ILE A 506 -11.69 -7.43 9.33
N ILE A 507 -12.36 -7.73 8.21
CA ILE A 507 -12.79 -6.72 7.22
C ILE A 507 -13.79 -5.72 7.81
N ARG A 508 -14.59 -6.14 8.80
CA ARG A 508 -15.51 -5.24 9.51
C ARG A 508 -14.79 -4.23 10.41
N ASN A 509 -13.65 -4.61 11.00
CA ASN A 509 -12.91 -3.78 11.96
C ASN A 509 -11.41 -3.72 11.63
N PRO A 510 -11.03 -3.24 10.44
CA PRO A 510 -9.67 -3.36 9.91
C PRO A 510 -8.61 -2.68 10.79
N ASN A 511 -8.96 -1.57 11.45
CA ASN A 511 -8.07 -0.78 12.31
C ASN A 511 -7.49 -1.57 13.50
N LEU A 512 -8.20 -2.60 13.96
CA LEU A 512 -7.75 -3.47 15.05
C LEU A 512 -6.68 -4.48 14.61
N TYR A 513 -6.62 -4.76 13.30
CA TYR A 513 -5.82 -5.84 12.73
C TYR A 513 -4.63 -5.33 11.93
N THR A 514 -4.74 -4.19 11.23
CA THR A 514 -3.61 -3.60 10.47
C THR A 514 -2.40 -3.32 11.38
N LYS A 515 -2.64 -2.94 12.64
CA LYS A 515 -1.59 -2.74 13.65
C LYS A 515 -0.77 -4.01 13.91
N GLN A 516 -1.44 -5.16 14.00
CA GLN A 516 -0.80 -6.44 14.34
C GLN A 516 0.16 -6.90 13.24
N ILE A 517 -0.25 -6.75 11.99
CA ILE A 517 0.55 -7.14 10.82
C ILE A 517 1.62 -6.10 10.48
N LEU A 518 1.36 -4.80 10.71
CA LEU A 518 2.39 -3.77 10.55
C LEU A 518 3.50 -3.91 11.61
N ALA A 519 3.16 -4.19 12.87
CA ALA A 519 4.16 -4.42 13.91
C ALA A 519 5.10 -5.60 13.57
N LYS A 520 4.54 -6.65 12.96
CA LYS A 520 5.32 -7.77 12.42
C LYS A 520 6.28 -7.32 11.32
N ALA A 521 5.81 -6.56 10.34
CA ALA A 521 6.66 -6.02 9.27
C ALA A 521 7.77 -5.10 9.82
N ARG A 522 7.47 -4.22 10.78
CA ARG A 522 8.45 -3.37 11.48
C ARG A 522 9.55 -4.17 12.18
N HIS A 523 9.21 -5.31 12.75
CA HIS A 523 10.17 -6.19 13.42
C HIS A 523 11.10 -6.89 12.43
N LEU A 524 10.55 -7.32 11.28
CA LEU A 524 11.29 -8.06 10.26
C LEU A 524 12.17 -7.16 9.39
N PHE A 525 11.72 -5.93 9.16
CA PHE A 525 12.37 -4.97 8.28
C PHE A 525 12.63 -3.64 9.02
N PRO A 526 13.48 -3.67 10.08
CA PRO A 526 13.65 -2.53 10.97
C PRO A 526 14.30 -1.32 10.29
N HIS A 527 15.10 -1.52 9.24
CA HIS A 527 15.84 -0.46 8.57
C HIS A 527 14.98 0.32 7.57
N ASN A 528 13.86 -0.26 7.11
CA ASN A 528 13.04 0.38 6.10
C ASN A 528 12.08 1.42 6.68
N ALA A 529 12.31 2.67 6.29
CA ALA A 529 11.51 3.83 6.64
C ALA A 529 10.05 3.74 6.12
N LEU A 530 9.77 2.89 5.12
CA LEU A 530 8.42 2.70 4.58
C LEU A 530 7.47 2.19 5.65
N TRP A 531 7.88 1.21 6.46
CA TRP A 531 7.04 0.66 7.51
C TRP A 531 6.82 1.66 8.65
N LEU A 532 7.86 2.44 8.99
CA LEU A 532 7.76 3.52 9.98
C LEU A 532 6.81 4.63 9.50
N LEU A 533 6.87 4.98 8.21
CA LEU A 533 5.94 5.91 7.60
C LEU A 533 4.49 5.44 7.76
N GLN A 534 4.20 4.17 7.49
CA GLN A 534 2.84 3.64 7.69
C GLN A 534 2.41 3.68 9.16
N GLU A 535 3.31 3.40 10.09
CA GLU A 535 3.03 3.50 11.54
C GLU A 535 2.68 4.94 11.93
N GLY A 536 3.44 5.92 11.42
CA GLY A 536 3.15 7.34 11.61
C GLY A 536 1.80 7.76 11.01
N ARG A 537 1.43 7.26 9.82
CA ARG A 537 0.11 7.51 9.22
C ARG A 537 -1.02 6.97 10.09
N MET A 538 -0.88 5.76 10.61
CA MET A 538 -1.86 5.16 11.51
C MET A 538 -2.00 5.94 12.81
N LEU A 539 -0.89 6.40 13.41
CA LEU A 539 -0.91 7.26 14.59
C LEU A 539 -1.64 8.58 14.31
N ALA A 540 -1.36 9.23 13.18
CA ALA A 540 -2.03 10.46 12.77
C ALA A 540 -3.53 10.26 12.52
N ALA A 541 -3.94 9.14 11.92
CA ALA A 541 -5.34 8.78 11.72
C ALA A 541 -6.09 8.53 13.05
N GLN A 542 -5.37 8.14 14.11
CA GLN A 542 -5.92 7.90 15.45
C GLN A 542 -5.82 9.14 16.38
N ASN A 543 -5.73 10.34 15.80
CA ASN A 543 -5.59 11.61 16.54
C ASN A 543 -4.33 11.69 17.43
N ASN A 544 -3.32 10.85 17.19
CA ASN A 544 -2.03 10.87 17.89
C ASN A 544 -0.96 11.56 17.03
N ILE A 545 -1.28 12.74 16.48
CA ILE A 545 -0.44 13.43 15.49
C ILE A 545 0.95 13.82 16.01
N HIS A 546 1.05 14.24 17.28
CA HIS A 546 2.35 14.58 17.87
C HIS A 546 3.26 13.35 18.00
N LYS A 547 2.71 12.20 18.42
CA LYS A 547 3.46 10.94 18.47
C LYS A 547 3.90 10.51 17.07
N ALA A 548 3.07 10.72 16.05
CA ALA A 548 3.42 10.44 14.66
C ALA A 548 4.60 11.31 14.19
N ILE A 549 4.56 12.61 14.49
CA ILE A 549 5.65 13.55 14.18
C ILE A 549 6.92 13.13 14.91
N ASP A 550 6.85 12.85 16.21
CA ASP A 550 8.01 12.46 17.01
C ASP A 550 8.65 11.18 16.47
N LEU A 551 7.85 10.17 16.12
CA LEU A 551 8.31 8.92 15.51
C LEU A 551 9.04 9.17 14.17
N MET A 552 8.46 9.97 13.29
CA MET A 552 9.07 10.28 11.98
C MET A 552 10.30 11.18 12.10
N GLN A 553 10.32 12.09 13.07
CA GLN A 553 11.43 13.01 13.28
C GLN A 553 12.61 12.31 13.94
N SER A 554 12.37 11.50 14.98
CA SER A 554 13.44 10.77 15.68
C SER A 554 14.18 9.82 14.75
N PHE A 555 13.47 9.18 13.81
CA PHE A 555 14.07 8.29 12.84
C PHE A 555 15.00 9.03 11.85
N THR A 556 14.65 10.23 11.41
CA THR A 556 15.53 11.00 10.51
C THR A 556 16.62 11.79 11.21
N ASP A 557 16.45 12.08 12.50
CA ASP A 557 17.45 12.80 13.30
C ASP A 557 18.53 11.87 13.86
N ASP A 558 18.27 10.56 13.88
CA ASP A 558 19.22 9.55 14.29
C ASP A 558 20.35 9.41 13.24
N PRO A 559 21.62 9.74 13.58
CA PRO A 559 22.73 9.64 12.66
C PRO A 559 23.08 8.20 12.26
N ASP A 560 22.67 7.21 13.06
CA ASP A 560 22.88 5.78 12.76
C ASP A 560 21.83 5.25 11.77
N THR A 561 20.78 6.03 11.52
CA THR A 561 19.74 5.70 10.56
C THR A 561 20.02 6.37 9.21
N LYS A 562 20.10 5.56 8.14
CA LYS A 562 20.21 6.05 6.76
C LYS A 562 19.14 5.41 5.89
N ILE A 563 18.29 6.25 5.31
CA ILE A 563 17.33 5.84 4.27
C ILE A 563 18.10 5.72 2.96
N ASN A 564 18.13 4.54 2.35
CA ASN A 564 18.79 4.31 1.07
C ASN A 564 17.83 4.52 -0.11
N MET A 565 16.54 4.19 0.05
CA MET A 565 15.52 4.43 -0.96
C MET A 565 15.01 5.88 -0.90
N GLU A 566 15.56 6.75 -1.76
CA GLU A 566 15.20 8.18 -1.83
C GLU A 566 13.69 8.40 -2.03
N GLN A 567 13.00 7.51 -2.76
CA GLN A 567 11.55 7.59 -2.97
C GLN A 567 10.77 7.45 -1.65
N VAL A 568 11.27 6.64 -0.72
CA VAL A 568 10.68 6.49 0.62
C VAL A 568 11.02 7.69 1.49
N GLU A 569 12.25 8.22 1.43
CA GLU A 569 12.63 9.47 2.11
C GLU A 569 11.69 10.62 1.69
N ALA A 570 11.40 10.73 0.40
CA ALA A 570 10.51 11.73 -0.15
C ALA A 570 9.07 11.58 0.38
N LEU A 571 8.52 10.36 0.41
CA LEU A 571 7.18 10.11 0.96
C LEU A 571 7.11 10.42 2.45
N LEU A 572 8.11 10.01 3.23
CA LEU A 572 8.18 10.27 4.68
C LEU A 572 8.27 11.78 4.94
N THR A 573 9.16 12.48 4.22
CA THR A 573 9.35 13.92 4.35
C THR A 573 8.08 14.69 4.00
N PHE A 574 7.37 14.30 2.94
CA PHE A 574 6.12 14.93 2.55
C PHE A 574 5.03 14.74 3.61
N ASP A 575 4.82 13.51 4.08
CA ASP A 575 3.82 13.24 5.12
C ASP A 575 4.13 14.01 6.40
N ARG A 576 5.40 14.02 6.85
CA ARG A 576 5.81 14.80 8.02
C ARG A 576 5.60 16.30 7.83
N ALA A 577 5.90 16.85 6.65
CA ALA A 577 5.63 18.26 6.33
C ALA A 577 4.13 18.58 6.46
N MET A 578 3.26 17.69 6.00
CA MET A 578 1.80 17.83 6.17
C MET A 578 1.40 17.77 7.64
N LEU A 579 1.95 16.85 8.44
CA LEU A 579 1.66 16.79 9.89
C LEU A 579 2.15 18.05 10.63
N TYR A 580 3.29 18.61 10.23
CA TYR A 580 3.75 19.91 10.74
C TYR A 580 2.78 21.03 10.36
N ALA A 581 2.25 21.05 9.13
CA ALA A 581 1.24 22.03 8.72
C ALA A 581 -0.07 21.88 9.52
N PHE A 582 -0.49 20.65 9.85
CA PHE A 582 -1.68 20.39 10.68
C PHE A 582 -1.51 20.86 12.13
N THR A 583 -0.29 20.78 12.65
CA THR A 583 0.07 21.25 14.00
C THR A 583 0.60 22.68 14.03
N HIS A 584 0.42 23.42 12.93
CA HIS A 584 0.82 24.84 12.81
C HIS A 584 2.34 25.09 13.00
N GLN A 585 3.17 24.05 12.88
CA GLN A 585 4.64 24.14 12.91
C GLN A 585 5.19 24.53 11.53
N TYR A 586 4.77 25.71 11.05
CA TYR A 586 4.95 26.12 9.66
C TYR A 586 6.41 26.25 9.22
N ASP A 587 7.31 26.65 10.11
CA ASP A 587 8.76 26.65 9.85
C ASP A 587 9.28 25.28 9.44
N LYS A 588 8.94 24.25 10.23
CA LYS A 588 9.37 22.88 9.99
C LYS A 588 8.71 22.32 8.75
N ALA A 589 7.42 22.61 8.54
CA ALA A 589 6.70 22.24 7.34
C ALA A 589 7.38 22.82 6.08
N ALA A 590 7.66 24.12 6.06
CA ALA A 590 8.30 24.78 4.93
C ALA A 590 9.70 24.24 4.66
N ARG A 591 10.50 23.97 5.70
CA ARG A 591 11.81 23.31 5.56
C ARG A 591 11.69 21.96 4.84
N ASP A 592 10.76 21.11 5.27
CA ASP A 592 10.58 19.78 4.70
C ASP A 592 10.04 19.86 3.26
N PHE A 593 9.11 20.78 2.96
CA PHE A 593 8.67 21.01 1.57
C PHE A 593 9.82 21.48 0.67
N LEU A 594 10.72 22.32 1.17
CA LEU A 594 11.89 22.75 0.40
C LEU A 594 12.90 21.61 0.21
N ARG A 595 13.09 20.74 1.20
CA ARG A 595 13.90 19.51 1.07
C ARG A 595 13.39 18.61 -0.04
N LEU A 596 12.08 18.49 -0.24
CA LEU A 596 11.49 17.71 -1.34
C LEU A 596 11.92 18.18 -2.74
N LEU A 597 12.37 19.43 -2.90
CA LEU A 597 12.91 19.91 -4.17
C LEU A 597 14.25 19.28 -4.53
N GLU A 598 14.96 18.72 -3.55
CA GLU A 598 16.28 18.11 -3.71
C GLU A 598 16.18 16.60 -3.96
N ILE A 599 15.20 15.93 -3.36
CA ILE A 599 15.08 14.46 -3.34
C ILE A 599 13.89 13.92 -4.14
N ASN A 600 13.06 14.79 -4.75
CA ASN A 600 11.89 14.37 -5.51
C ASN A 600 11.64 15.26 -6.74
N SER A 601 11.09 14.66 -7.80
CA SER A 601 10.74 15.29 -9.07
C SER A 601 9.24 15.56 -9.28
N TRP A 602 8.36 15.17 -8.34
CA TRP A 602 6.90 15.18 -8.50
C TRP A 602 6.28 16.53 -8.91
N SER A 603 6.28 17.55 -8.04
CA SER A 603 5.85 18.90 -8.41
C SER A 603 6.54 19.96 -7.56
N SER A 604 7.64 20.50 -8.11
CA SER A 604 8.37 21.61 -7.49
C SER A 604 7.49 22.84 -7.28
N ALA A 605 6.56 23.12 -8.20
CA ALA A 605 5.62 24.23 -8.07
C ALA A 605 4.75 24.10 -6.81
N VAL A 606 4.21 22.90 -6.57
CA VAL A 606 3.36 22.64 -5.42
C VAL A 606 4.14 22.72 -4.11
N TYR A 607 5.35 22.14 -4.03
CA TYR A 607 6.18 22.22 -2.84
C TYR A 607 6.58 23.66 -2.49
N LEU A 608 6.95 24.46 -3.49
CA LEU A 608 7.23 25.89 -3.31
C LEU A 608 5.98 26.65 -2.84
N PHE A 609 4.81 26.32 -3.39
CA PHE A 609 3.56 26.96 -2.99
C PHE A 609 3.17 26.60 -1.55
N PHE A 610 3.37 25.34 -1.14
CA PHE A 610 3.23 24.90 0.25
C PHE A 610 4.17 25.68 1.17
N ALA A 611 5.47 25.72 0.86
CA ALA A 611 6.45 26.46 1.66
C ALA A 611 6.09 27.95 1.79
N GLY A 612 5.74 28.61 0.68
CA GLY A 612 5.31 30.00 0.69
C GLY A 612 4.02 30.23 1.51
N SER A 613 3.08 29.31 1.44
CA SER A 613 1.84 29.35 2.24
C SER A 613 2.09 29.14 3.73
N CYS A 614 3.02 28.25 4.09
CA CYS A 614 3.45 28.04 5.48
C CYS A 614 4.10 29.31 6.04
N TYR A 615 5.05 29.92 5.32
CA TYR A 615 5.68 31.17 5.77
C TYR A 615 4.68 32.33 5.87
N LEU A 616 3.68 32.39 5.00
CA LEU A 616 2.60 33.36 5.09
C LEU A 616 1.81 33.20 6.39
N GLU A 617 1.41 31.98 6.75
CA GLU A 617 0.66 31.77 7.99
C GLU A 617 1.53 31.96 9.24
N GLN A 618 2.81 31.60 9.18
CA GLN A 618 3.74 31.94 10.27
C GLN A 618 3.81 33.46 10.48
N TRP A 619 3.92 34.23 9.40
CA TRP A 619 3.86 35.70 9.47
C TRP A 619 2.54 36.21 10.07
N ARG A 620 1.40 35.64 9.67
CA ARG A 620 0.07 35.99 10.23
C ARG A 620 -0.06 35.65 11.71
N MET A 621 0.47 34.51 12.16
CA MET A 621 0.46 34.13 13.57
C MET A 621 1.25 35.11 14.44
N ILE A 622 2.37 35.63 13.94
CA ILE A 622 3.14 36.66 14.64
C ILE A 622 2.37 37.98 14.71
N LEU A 623 1.67 38.36 13.63
CA LEU A 623 0.82 39.56 13.62
C LEU A 623 -0.36 39.45 14.60
N ALA A 624 -0.95 38.26 14.70
CA ALA A 624 -2.07 37.95 15.58
C ALA A 624 -1.66 37.69 17.04
N ASP A 625 -0.37 37.80 17.37
CA ASP A 625 0.19 37.54 18.71
C ASP A 625 -0.03 36.09 19.22
N GLU A 626 -0.16 35.15 18.28
CA GLU A 626 -0.25 33.70 18.59
C GLU A 626 1.14 33.10 18.87
N VAL A 627 2.20 33.73 18.37
CA VAL A 627 3.60 33.36 18.66
C VAL A 627 4.24 34.43 19.52
N LYS A 628 4.71 34.03 20.70
CA LYS A 628 5.36 34.92 21.65
C LYS A 628 6.87 34.93 21.43
N TYR A 629 7.47 36.12 21.45
CA TYR A 629 8.91 36.33 21.41
C TYR A 629 9.37 37.00 22.70
N GLU A 630 10.59 36.70 23.14
CA GLU A 630 11.15 37.29 24.35
C GLU A 630 11.47 38.77 24.17
N SER A 631 11.79 39.19 22.94
CA SER A 631 12.10 40.58 22.62
C SER A 631 11.33 41.12 21.42
N SER A 632 10.94 42.41 21.48
CA SER A 632 10.29 43.10 20.35
C SER A 632 11.17 43.12 19.10
N LYS A 633 12.49 43.21 19.28
CA LYS A 633 13.45 43.21 18.18
C LYS A 633 13.45 41.88 17.43
N GLU A 634 13.48 40.77 18.16
CA GLU A 634 13.40 39.42 17.57
C GLU A 634 12.09 39.24 16.81
N ARG A 635 10.97 39.70 17.40
CA ARG A 635 9.66 39.67 16.74
C ARG A 635 9.69 40.39 15.40
N GLU A 636 10.24 41.59 15.34
CA GLU A 636 10.36 42.38 14.10
C GLU A 636 11.28 41.72 13.06
N GLU A 637 12.42 41.18 13.48
CA GLU A 637 13.35 40.45 12.62
C GLU A 637 12.68 39.20 12.00
N LYS A 638 11.96 38.43 12.82
CA LYS A 638 11.20 37.25 12.36
C LYS A 638 10.05 37.62 11.45
N LEU A 639 9.31 38.69 11.77
CA LEU A 639 8.25 39.20 10.91
C LEU A 639 8.78 39.56 9.51
N ALA A 640 9.89 40.28 9.43
CA ALA A 640 10.54 40.65 8.17
C ALA A 640 11.06 39.42 7.41
N HIS A 641 11.62 38.45 8.13
CA HIS A 641 12.09 37.19 7.56
C HIS A 641 10.94 36.41 6.88
N TYR A 642 9.86 36.13 7.61
CA TYR A 642 8.74 35.35 7.07
C TYR A 642 8.01 36.08 5.94
N ALA A 643 7.85 37.40 6.04
CA ALA A 643 7.30 38.20 4.96
C ALA A 643 8.11 38.04 3.66
N LYS A 644 9.45 38.10 3.76
CA LYS A 644 10.35 37.93 2.61
C LYS A 644 10.28 36.51 2.03
N GLN A 645 10.29 35.48 2.89
CA GLN A 645 10.22 34.09 2.43
C GLN A 645 8.88 33.77 1.76
N ALA A 646 7.77 34.20 2.35
CA ALA A 646 6.44 34.03 1.77
C ALA A 646 6.32 34.74 0.41
N ASP A 647 6.75 36.00 0.30
CA ASP A 647 6.73 36.76 -0.95
C ASP A 647 7.57 36.07 -2.05
N HIS A 648 8.77 35.61 -1.67
CA HIS A 648 9.67 34.92 -2.58
C HIS A 648 9.08 33.62 -3.12
N TYR A 649 8.66 32.72 -2.24
CA TYR A 649 8.23 31.38 -2.65
C TYR A 649 6.86 31.36 -3.34
N LEU A 650 5.92 32.21 -2.93
CA LEU A 650 4.62 32.30 -3.61
C LEU A 650 4.76 32.82 -5.05
N LYS A 651 5.70 33.73 -5.32
CA LYS A 651 6.01 34.19 -6.69
C LYS A 651 6.85 33.18 -7.46
N LEU A 652 7.70 32.42 -6.79
CA LEU A 652 8.55 31.42 -7.44
C LEU A 652 7.75 30.18 -7.88
N ALA A 653 6.80 29.72 -7.08
CA ALA A 653 5.97 28.54 -7.35
C ALA A 653 5.37 28.47 -8.78
N PRO A 654 4.64 29.48 -9.29
CA PRO A 654 4.05 29.43 -10.64
C PRO A 654 5.08 29.37 -11.77
N THR A 655 6.34 29.75 -11.51
CA THR A 655 7.43 29.67 -12.51
C THR A 655 7.91 28.24 -12.75
N TYR A 656 7.57 27.31 -11.86
CA TYR A 656 7.91 25.88 -11.95
C TYR A 656 6.74 25.01 -12.46
N VAL A 657 5.61 25.60 -12.81
CA VAL A 657 4.46 24.84 -13.34
C VAL A 657 4.76 24.36 -14.77
N PRO A 658 4.68 23.04 -15.06
CA PRO A 658 4.89 22.50 -16.41
C PRO A 658 3.98 23.13 -17.46
N GLY A 659 4.53 23.43 -18.63
CA GLY A 659 3.79 24.07 -19.73
C GLY A 659 3.39 25.54 -19.49
N HIS A 660 3.79 26.16 -18.37
CA HIS A 660 3.46 27.55 -18.05
C HIS A 660 4.69 28.37 -17.63
N GLY A 661 5.42 27.90 -16.62
CA GLY A 661 6.49 28.67 -15.99
C GLY A 661 7.84 28.56 -16.70
N HIS A 662 8.62 29.66 -16.70
CA HIS A 662 9.91 29.70 -17.39
C HIS A 662 10.96 28.73 -16.81
N ASN A 663 10.89 28.40 -15.50
CA ASN A 663 11.80 27.45 -14.86
C ASN A 663 11.42 25.98 -15.14
N ALA A 664 10.22 25.73 -15.69
CA ALA A 664 9.78 24.41 -16.11
C ALA A 664 10.18 24.04 -17.56
N THR A 665 10.78 24.96 -18.32
CA THR A 665 11.05 24.81 -19.76
C THR A 665 12.03 23.70 -20.15
N LYS A 666 12.86 23.21 -19.22
CA LYS A 666 13.86 22.14 -19.45
C LYS A 666 13.58 20.86 -18.67
N LYS A 667 12.63 20.86 -17.74
CA LYS A 667 12.25 19.70 -16.93
C LYS A 667 10.83 19.29 -17.32
N LYS A 668 10.74 18.21 -18.08
CA LYS A 668 9.59 17.31 -18.13
C LYS A 668 9.03 17.17 -16.71
N GLY A 669 7.81 17.66 -16.43
CA GLY A 669 7.24 17.73 -15.08
C GLY A 669 5.77 17.31 -15.05
N GLY A 670 5.34 16.67 -13.97
CA GLY A 670 4.11 15.87 -13.92
C GLY A 670 4.43 14.38 -13.92
N ILE A 671 3.41 13.52 -13.74
CA ILE A 671 3.59 12.06 -13.71
C ILE A 671 4.28 11.62 -15.01
N GLY A 672 5.43 10.93 -14.92
CA GLY A 672 6.17 10.44 -16.09
C GLY A 672 6.86 11.52 -16.95
N GLY A 673 6.91 12.78 -16.49
CA GLY A 673 7.67 13.83 -17.16
C GLY A 673 6.98 14.45 -18.40
N SER A 674 5.68 14.75 -18.34
CA SER A 674 5.00 15.48 -19.42
C SER A 674 5.10 17.00 -19.29
N ASN A 675 4.38 17.74 -20.13
CA ASN A 675 4.11 19.17 -19.96
C ASN A 675 2.68 19.40 -19.46
N LYS A 676 1.99 18.34 -19.03
CA LYS A 676 0.58 18.39 -18.65
C LYS A 676 0.46 18.89 -17.22
N GLN A 677 -0.34 19.94 -17.03
CA GLN A 677 -0.60 20.50 -15.72
C GLN A 677 -1.39 19.50 -14.86
N MET A 678 -0.84 19.17 -13.69
CA MET A 678 -1.49 18.36 -12.69
C MET A 678 -2.63 19.14 -12.00
N PRO A 679 -3.60 18.47 -11.33
CA PRO A 679 -4.69 19.16 -10.66
C PRO A 679 -4.23 20.25 -9.67
N PHE A 680 -3.14 20.01 -8.94
CA PHE A 680 -2.59 21.02 -8.02
C PHE A 680 -1.81 22.13 -8.72
N ASP A 681 -1.24 21.89 -9.91
CA ASP A 681 -0.65 22.96 -10.72
C ASP A 681 -1.72 23.94 -11.18
N LYS A 682 -2.89 23.43 -11.60
CA LYS A 682 -4.07 24.25 -11.92
C LYS A 682 -4.50 25.09 -10.71
N PHE A 683 -4.47 24.52 -9.51
CA PHE A 683 -4.79 25.21 -8.26
C PHE A 683 -3.81 26.35 -7.98
N VAL A 684 -2.50 26.10 -8.09
CA VAL A 684 -1.45 27.12 -7.93
C VAL A 684 -1.67 28.26 -8.92
N LEU A 685 -1.85 27.96 -10.21
CA LEU A 685 -2.05 28.99 -11.24
C LEU A 685 -3.30 29.83 -10.98
N ARG A 686 -4.43 29.21 -10.59
CA ARG A 686 -5.66 29.96 -10.26
C ARG A 686 -5.42 30.90 -9.09
N LYS A 687 -4.82 30.42 -7.99
CA LYS A 687 -4.55 31.26 -6.81
C LYS A 687 -3.59 32.40 -7.14
N THR A 688 -2.52 32.13 -7.87
CA THR A 688 -1.58 33.17 -8.34
C THR A 688 -2.30 34.24 -9.16
N LYS A 689 -3.17 33.85 -10.11
CA LYS A 689 -3.93 34.79 -10.93
C LYS A 689 -4.83 35.71 -10.09
N LEU A 690 -5.54 35.15 -9.10
CA LEU A 690 -6.40 35.92 -8.20
C LEU A 690 -5.59 36.91 -7.35
N LEU A 691 -4.42 36.51 -6.87
CA LEU A 691 -3.51 37.37 -6.11
C LEU A 691 -2.95 38.50 -6.97
N GLU A 692 -2.56 38.23 -8.21
CA GLU A 692 -2.09 39.24 -9.16
C GLU A 692 -3.17 40.27 -9.50
N GLU A 693 -4.42 39.82 -9.68
CA GLU A 693 -5.57 40.71 -9.89
C GLU A 693 -5.82 41.62 -8.67
N THR A 694 -5.70 41.06 -7.46
CA THR A 694 -5.86 41.82 -6.21
C THR A 694 -4.72 42.81 -6.01
N LYS A 695 -3.48 42.41 -6.30
CA LYS A 695 -2.30 43.29 -6.27
C LYS A 695 -2.39 44.41 -7.31
N ARG A 696 -2.96 44.15 -8.48
CA ARG A 696 -3.22 45.18 -9.51
C ARG A 696 -4.23 46.23 -9.03
N LYS A 697 -5.25 45.80 -8.27
CA LYS A 697 -6.25 46.70 -7.66
C LYS A 697 -5.68 47.47 -6.46
N ASN A 698 -4.63 46.95 -5.80
CA ASN A 698 -4.01 47.54 -4.62
C ASN A 698 -2.47 47.67 -4.79
N PRO A 699 -1.99 48.62 -5.62
CA PRO A 699 -0.57 48.74 -5.94
C PRO A 699 0.34 49.03 -4.74
N ASP A 700 -0.18 49.64 -3.68
CA ASP A 700 0.60 50.08 -2.51
C ASP A 700 0.86 48.95 -1.48
N LEU A 701 0.06 47.88 -1.50
CA LEU A 701 0.17 46.78 -0.54
C LEU A 701 1.26 45.77 -0.93
N ALA A 702 1.93 45.13 0.02
CA ALA A 702 2.83 44.03 -0.30
C ALA A 702 2.05 42.85 -0.94
N TYR A 703 2.73 42.01 -1.72
CA TYR A 703 2.08 40.87 -2.41
C TYR A 703 1.40 39.92 -1.42
N ILE A 704 2.07 39.63 -0.30
CA ILE A 704 1.55 38.78 0.78
C ILE A 704 0.35 39.41 1.52
N GLU A 705 0.26 40.74 1.56
CA GLU A 705 -0.88 41.46 2.16
C GLU A 705 -2.12 41.44 1.26
N CYS A 706 -1.96 41.10 -0.03
CA CYS A 706 -3.04 40.91 -0.99
C CYS A 706 -3.70 39.52 -0.88
N VAL A 707 -3.21 38.65 0.01
CA VAL A 707 -3.80 37.34 0.26
C VAL A 707 -4.96 37.51 1.24
N GLY A 708 -6.18 37.19 0.80
CA GLY A 708 -7.37 37.22 1.65
C GLY A 708 -7.43 35.99 2.56
N THR A 709 -8.00 34.91 2.06
CA THR A 709 -8.14 33.64 2.81
C THR A 709 -6.84 32.85 2.92
N SER A 710 -6.77 31.93 3.89
CA SER A 710 -5.59 31.11 4.13
C SER A 710 -5.38 30.06 3.03
N LEU A 711 -4.24 30.17 2.32
CA LEU A 711 -3.86 29.25 1.25
C LEU A 711 -3.56 27.85 1.77
N ILE A 712 -2.88 27.74 2.93
CA ILE A 712 -2.52 26.44 3.50
C ILE A 712 -3.75 25.69 4.01
N HIS A 713 -4.76 26.37 4.56
CA HIS A 713 -5.96 25.71 5.10
C HIS A 713 -6.83 25.06 4.01
N GLU A 714 -6.81 25.58 2.79
CA GLU A 714 -7.40 24.90 1.62
C GLU A 714 -6.64 23.61 1.30
N LEU A 715 -5.31 23.66 1.31
CA LEU A 715 -4.46 22.48 1.08
C LEU A 715 -4.62 21.44 2.20
N VAL A 716 -4.67 21.87 3.46
CA VAL A 716 -4.90 21.02 4.64
C VAL A 716 -6.19 20.21 4.50
N TYR A 717 -7.27 20.83 4.02
CA TYR A 717 -8.53 20.13 3.77
C TYR A 717 -8.35 18.98 2.77
N PHE A 718 -7.65 19.22 1.66
CA PHE A 718 -7.47 18.19 0.65
C PHE A 718 -6.70 16.97 1.17
N TRP A 719 -5.83 17.10 2.17
CA TRP A 719 -5.13 15.98 2.82
C TRP A 719 -5.74 15.56 4.16
N ASN A 720 -7.04 15.81 4.34
CA ASN A 720 -7.80 15.33 5.50
C ASN A 720 -7.27 15.86 6.86
N GLY A 721 -6.61 17.02 6.86
CA GLY A 721 -5.93 17.53 8.05
C GLY A 721 -6.87 17.88 9.22
N TYR A 722 -8.04 18.47 8.95
CA TYR A 722 -9.01 18.81 9.99
C TYR A 722 -9.50 17.60 10.80
N ASN A 723 -9.53 16.41 10.18
CA ASN A 723 -9.94 15.18 10.87
C ASN A 723 -8.81 14.56 11.72
N ARG A 724 -7.58 15.06 11.59
CA ARG A 724 -6.37 14.56 12.29
C ARG A 724 -5.82 15.55 13.32
N MET A 725 -6.31 16.79 13.31
CA MET A 725 -5.90 17.85 14.24
C MET A 725 -6.41 17.57 15.65
N THR A 726 -5.62 17.95 16.65
CA THR A 726 -6.07 17.93 18.04
C THR A 726 -7.11 19.03 18.29
N GLN A 727 -7.81 18.97 19.42
CA GLN A 727 -8.75 20.02 19.82
C GLN A 727 -8.08 21.40 19.94
N ASP A 728 -6.82 21.46 20.38
CA ASP A 728 -6.09 22.73 20.51
C ASP A 728 -5.65 23.27 19.15
N ASP A 729 -5.19 22.40 18.26
CA ASP A 729 -4.89 22.76 16.86
C ASP A 729 -6.14 23.29 16.15
N LEU A 730 -7.29 22.63 16.29
CA LEU A 730 -8.56 23.07 15.70
C LEU A 730 -8.98 24.45 16.23
N ARG A 731 -8.80 24.72 17.52
CA ARG A 731 -9.09 26.04 18.10
C ARG A 731 -8.17 27.11 17.52
N LEU A 732 -6.89 26.80 17.31
CA LEU A 732 -5.95 27.72 16.65
C LEU A 732 -6.34 27.95 15.20
N SER A 733 -6.65 26.89 14.43
CA SER A 733 -7.14 27.02 13.05
C SER A 733 -8.40 27.90 12.98
N ASN A 734 -9.37 27.74 13.89
CA ASN A 734 -10.58 28.57 13.92
C ASN A 734 -10.28 30.06 14.18
N ARG A 735 -9.25 30.38 14.98
CA ARG A 735 -8.80 31.77 15.19
C ARG A 735 -8.11 32.30 13.94
N MET A 736 -7.18 31.54 13.38
CA MET A 736 -6.40 31.96 12.22
C MET A 736 -7.24 32.08 10.94
N LEU A 737 -8.27 31.26 10.77
CA LEU A 737 -9.24 31.41 9.67
C LEU A 737 -9.91 32.78 9.69
N LYS A 738 -10.14 33.38 10.87
CA LYS A 738 -10.76 34.70 11.03
C LYS A 738 -9.80 35.86 10.75
N PHE A 739 -8.53 35.61 10.44
CA PHE A 739 -7.55 36.65 10.12
C PHE A 739 -8.07 37.63 9.05
N SER A 740 -8.70 37.12 7.98
CA SER A 740 -9.24 37.92 6.87
C SER A 740 -10.38 38.89 7.27
N THR A 741 -11.02 38.66 8.42
CA THR A 741 -12.09 39.52 8.95
C THR A 741 -11.63 40.40 10.12
N SER A 742 -10.39 40.23 10.55
CA SER A 742 -9.78 41.03 11.60
C SER A 742 -9.33 42.40 11.08
N ASN A 743 -9.06 43.33 12.01
CA ASN A 743 -8.42 44.61 11.73
C ASN A 743 -6.95 44.49 11.23
N LEU A 744 -6.36 43.29 11.28
CA LEU A 744 -5.00 43.03 10.79
C LEU A 744 -4.96 42.84 9.28
N ALA A 745 -6.06 42.39 8.66
CA ALA A 745 -6.16 42.24 7.22
C ALA A 745 -6.18 43.62 6.52
N LYS A 746 -5.42 43.76 5.43
CA LYS A 746 -5.31 45.01 4.66
C LYS A 746 -6.32 45.14 3.53
N ILE A 747 -6.97 44.04 3.17
CA ILE A 747 -7.99 43.98 2.14
C ILE A 747 -9.29 43.45 2.73
N SER A 748 -10.43 43.92 2.20
CA SER A 748 -11.71 43.32 2.53
C SER A 748 -11.84 41.97 1.84
N GLU A 749 -12.34 40.99 2.58
CA GLU A 749 -12.69 39.68 2.05
C GLU A 749 -13.76 39.81 0.96
N THR A 750 -13.58 39.11 -0.15
CA THR A 750 -14.58 38.98 -1.21
C THR A 750 -15.69 38.01 -0.79
N PHE A 751 -16.83 38.05 -1.51
CA PHE A 751 -17.94 37.12 -1.24
C PHE A 751 -17.51 35.65 -1.32
N ASP A 752 -16.74 35.29 -2.34
CA ASP A 752 -16.28 33.90 -2.53
C ASP A 752 -15.28 33.47 -1.46
N GLU A 753 -14.37 34.36 -1.05
CA GLU A 753 -13.44 34.11 0.06
C GLU A 753 -14.18 33.87 1.39
N CYS A 754 -15.22 34.67 1.66
CA CYS A 754 -16.06 34.50 2.84
C CYS A 754 -16.75 33.13 2.87
N MET A 755 -17.19 32.62 1.71
CA MET A 755 -17.73 31.25 1.61
C MET A 755 -16.66 30.20 1.93
N THR A 756 -15.46 30.31 1.35
CA THR A 756 -14.35 29.38 1.60
C THR A 756 -13.96 29.36 3.08
N ARG A 757 -13.81 30.53 3.72
CA ARG A 757 -13.52 30.62 5.15
C ARG A 757 -14.64 30.02 5.99
N SER A 758 -15.89 30.38 5.71
CA SER A 758 -17.06 29.89 6.47
C SER A 758 -17.23 28.37 6.37
N PHE A 759 -16.84 27.77 5.24
CA PHE A 759 -16.81 26.33 5.05
C PHE A 759 -15.81 25.64 6.00
N PHE A 760 -14.57 26.13 6.08
CA PHE A 760 -13.58 25.56 7.00
C PHE A 760 -13.91 25.83 8.47
N GLU A 761 -14.47 27.00 8.80
CA GLU A 761 -14.97 27.28 10.15
C GLU A 761 -16.08 26.31 10.53
N ALA A 762 -17.01 25.97 9.62
CA ALA A 762 -18.05 24.98 9.87
C ALA A 762 -17.45 23.59 10.16
N ILE A 763 -16.50 23.13 9.36
CA ILE A 763 -15.82 21.84 9.58
C ILE A 763 -15.11 21.83 10.93
N THR A 764 -14.43 22.93 11.27
CA THR A 764 -13.72 23.08 12.54
C THR A 764 -14.70 22.99 13.72
N LEU A 765 -15.83 23.71 13.65
CA LEU A 765 -16.89 23.63 14.67
C LEU A 765 -17.44 22.21 14.83
N ARG A 766 -17.62 21.47 13.72
CA ARG A 766 -18.04 20.06 13.78
C ARG A 766 -17.06 19.21 14.57
N GLN A 767 -15.76 19.37 14.32
CA GLN A 767 -14.71 18.60 14.98
C GLN A 767 -14.51 18.99 16.45
N LEU A 768 -14.82 20.24 16.80
CA LEU A 768 -14.86 20.70 18.20
C LEU A 768 -16.10 20.20 18.97
N GLY A 769 -17.08 19.59 18.29
CA GLY A 769 -18.33 19.09 18.88
C GLY A 769 -19.52 20.05 18.76
N ASP A 770 -19.31 21.27 18.26
CA ASP A 770 -20.34 22.29 18.02
C ASP A 770 -21.09 22.04 16.70
N VAL A 771 -21.58 20.81 16.53
CA VAL A 771 -22.11 20.28 15.27
C VAL A 771 -23.30 21.10 14.75
N LYS A 772 -24.20 21.56 15.63
CA LYS A 772 -25.37 22.37 15.24
C LYS A 772 -24.98 23.76 14.73
N GLU A 773 -24.02 24.40 15.39
CA GLU A 773 -23.52 25.72 14.97
C GLU A 773 -22.79 25.62 13.63
N GLY A 774 -21.89 24.63 13.51
CA GLY A 774 -21.20 24.33 12.26
C GLY A 774 -22.18 24.08 11.11
N LEU A 775 -23.25 23.31 11.35
CA LEU A 775 -24.27 23.05 10.34
C LEU A 775 -25.02 24.32 9.92
N SER A 776 -25.46 25.13 10.88
CA SER A 776 -26.16 26.40 10.60
C SER A 776 -25.30 27.33 9.76
N LYS A 777 -24.00 27.35 10.04
CA LYS A 777 -23.04 28.16 9.30
C LYS A 777 -22.83 27.64 7.89
N LEU A 778 -22.62 26.33 7.72
CA LEU A 778 -22.51 25.69 6.41
C LEU A 778 -23.75 25.97 5.54
N ASP A 779 -24.95 25.85 6.11
CA ASP A 779 -26.20 26.09 5.38
C ASP A 779 -26.34 27.55 4.94
N SER A 780 -26.22 28.48 5.88
CA SER A 780 -26.51 29.91 5.68
C SER A 780 -25.44 30.70 4.93
N ALA A 781 -24.18 30.34 5.12
CA ALA A 781 -23.04 31.07 4.60
C ALA A 781 -22.45 30.44 3.34
N VAL A 782 -22.71 29.15 3.09
CA VAL A 782 -22.12 28.41 1.96
C VAL A 782 -23.22 27.82 1.06
N ILE A 783 -23.99 26.83 1.52
CA ILE A 783 -24.93 26.08 0.68
C ILE A 783 -26.02 26.99 0.09
N SER A 784 -26.60 27.89 0.91
CA SER A 784 -27.66 28.80 0.45
C SER A 784 -27.19 29.83 -0.58
N LYS A 785 -25.88 29.96 -0.82
CA LYS A 785 -25.31 30.94 -1.76
C LYS A 785 -25.28 30.44 -3.20
N TYR A 786 -25.23 29.12 -3.38
CA TYR A 786 -25.18 28.52 -4.72
C TYR A 786 -26.35 27.57 -5.00
N VAL A 787 -27.04 27.02 -3.99
CA VAL A 787 -28.24 26.21 -4.21
C VAL A 787 -29.44 27.11 -4.49
N ILE A 788 -30.03 26.95 -5.67
CA ILE A 788 -31.19 27.75 -6.13
C ILE A 788 -32.50 27.05 -5.75
N GLN A 789 -32.55 25.73 -5.92
CA GLN A 789 -33.76 24.95 -5.72
C GLN A 789 -33.43 23.58 -5.12
N ASP A 790 -34.00 23.31 -3.96
CA ASP A 790 -33.92 22.03 -3.26
C ASP A 790 -35.31 21.70 -2.68
N SER A 791 -36.18 21.12 -3.50
CA SER A 791 -37.50 20.67 -3.06
C SER A 791 -37.72 19.23 -3.49
N ALA A 792 -38.46 18.47 -2.68
CA ALA A 792 -38.73 17.06 -2.94
C ALA A 792 -39.51 16.81 -4.25
N HIS A 793 -40.09 17.84 -4.87
CA HIS A 793 -40.97 17.74 -6.03
C HIS A 793 -40.40 18.45 -7.26
N ALA A 794 -39.14 18.90 -7.20
CA ALA A 794 -38.49 19.58 -8.30
C ALA A 794 -37.03 19.16 -8.43
N PRO A 795 -36.44 19.25 -9.64
CA PRO A 795 -35.04 18.92 -9.83
C PRO A 795 -34.14 19.86 -9.01
N PHE A 796 -33.09 19.29 -8.43
CA PHE A 796 -32.06 20.05 -7.74
C PHE A 796 -31.38 21.02 -8.71
N LYS A 797 -31.33 22.31 -8.37
CA LYS A 797 -30.68 23.35 -9.18
C LYS A 797 -29.68 24.15 -8.37
N PHE A 798 -28.56 24.47 -8.99
CA PHE A 798 -27.48 25.22 -8.38
C PHE A 798 -26.74 26.09 -9.40
N THR A 799 -26.04 27.11 -8.91
CA THR A 799 -25.16 27.99 -9.68
C THR A 799 -23.75 27.42 -9.70
N LYS A 800 -23.14 27.27 -10.89
CA LYS A 800 -21.74 26.84 -11.00
C LYS A 800 -20.81 27.90 -10.44
N MET A 801 -19.88 27.49 -9.59
CA MET A 801 -18.85 28.38 -9.03
C MET A 801 -17.60 28.38 -9.92
N THR A 802 -17.02 29.56 -10.14
CA THR A 802 -15.77 29.74 -10.89
C THR A 802 -14.59 30.11 -10.00
N TYR A 803 -14.84 30.78 -8.86
CA TYR A 803 -13.80 31.20 -7.94
C TYR A 803 -13.13 30.01 -7.23
N ALA A 804 -13.93 29.15 -6.58
CA ALA A 804 -13.48 27.93 -5.90
C ALA A 804 -14.41 26.75 -6.29
N PRO A 805 -14.22 26.16 -7.48
CA PRO A 805 -15.14 25.15 -8.01
C PRO A 805 -15.19 23.85 -7.18
N TYR A 806 -14.15 23.54 -6.41
CA TYR A 806 -14.18 22.39 -5.50
C TYR A 806 -15.13 22.56 -4.30
N LEU A 807 -15.66 23.76 -4.05
CA LEU A 807 -16.41 24.06 -2.82
C LEU A 807 -17.84 23.50 -2.83
N TYR A 808 -18.57 23.59 -3.95
CA TYR A 808 -19.96 23.13 -4.00
C TYR A 808 -20.16 21.61 -3.81
N PRO A 809 -19.33 20.71 -4.40
CA PRO A 809 -19.51 19.27 -4.19
C PRO A 809 -19.01 18.86 -2.79
N THR A 810 -17.94 19.49 -2.29
CA THR A 810 -17.40 19.21 -0.96
C THR A 810 -18.31 19.70 0.17
N ALA A 811 -18.96 20.87 0.02
CA ALA A 811 -19.93 21.36 0.98
C ALA A 811 -21.15 20.42 1.12
N LEU A 812 -21.65 19.87 0.02
CA LEU A 812 -22.76 18.90 0.03
C LEU A 812 -22.32 17.54 0.63
N TYR A 813 -21.10 17.11 0.35
CA TYR A 813 -20.52 15.93 1.00
C TYR A 813 -20.41 16.13 2.53
N GLU A 814 -19.83 17.24 2.98
CA GLU A 814 -19.66 17.50 4.41
C GLU A 814 -21.01 17.68 5.11
N LYS A 815 -22.02 18.24 4.42
CA LYS A 815 -23.42 18.31 4.89
C LYS A 815 -23.98 16.92 5.22
N ALA A 816 -23.71 15.90 4.40
CA ALA A 816 -24.14 14.53 4.67
C ALA A 816 -23.58 14.00 6.00
N MET A 817 -22.34 14.36 6.33
CA MET A 817 -21.67 13.98 7.58
C MET A 817 -22.25 14.73 8.80
N PHE A 818 -22.56 16.03 8.66
CA PHE A 818 -23.29 16.75 9.73
C PHE A 818 -24.64 16.11 10.04
N VAL A 819 -25.41 15.76 9.01
CA VAL A 819 -26.70 15.09 9.15
C VAL A 819 -26.53 13.74 9.85
N TRP A 820 -25.51 12.97 9.47
CA TRP A 820 -25.19 11.70 10.11
C TRP A 820 -24.92 11.86 11.60
N ILE A 821 -23.98 12.72 11.98
CA ILE A 821 -23.57 12.89 13.38
C ILE A 821 -24.76 13.34 14.25
N LEU A 822 -25.64 14.20 13.72
CA LEU A 822 -26.79 14.71 14.47
C LEU A 822 -27.93 13.71 14.64
N LYS A 823 -28.09 12.75 13.71
CA LYS A 823 -29.29 11.90 13.66
C LYS A 823 -29.04 10.42 13.88
N SER A 824 -27.82 9.94 13.63
CA SER A 824 -27.50 8.51 13.69
C SER A 824 -27.73 7.88 15.06
N LYS A 825 -27.59 8.66 16.15
CA LYS A 825 -27.86 8.20 17.52
C LYS A 825 -29.34 7.98 17.81
N ASP A 826 -30.22 8.77 17.19
CA ASP A 826 -31.66 8.75 17.46
C ASP A 826 -32.41 7.83 16.48
N ASP A 827 -32.11 7.96 15.18
CA ASP A 827 -32.76 7.20 14.11
C ASP A 827 -31.73 6.91 12.99
N PRO A 828 -30.98 5.78 13.10
CA PRO A 828 -29.98 5.38 12.12
C PRO A 828 -30.54 5.27 10.70
N SER A 829 -31.72 4.67 10.51
CA SER A 829 -32.31 4.46 9.19
C SER A 829 -32.66 5.78 8.50
N ARG A 830 -33.22 6.75 9.24
CA ARG A 830 -33.47 8.09 8.71
C ARG A 830 -32.17 8.84 8.43
N ALA A 831 -31.18 8.74 9.31
CA ALA A 831 -29.86 9.35 9.10
C ALA A 831 -29.22 8.85 7.80
N ILE A 832 -29.23 7.53 7.55
CA ILE A 832 -28.75 6.94 6.28
C ILE A 832 -29.47 7.56 5.09
N ASN A 833 -30.81 7.54 5.08
CA ASN A 833 -31.58 8.01 3.92
C ASN A 833 -31.33 9.50 3.62
N GLU A 834 -31.26 10.34 4.65
CA GLU A 834 -30.99 11.76 4.48
C GLU A 834 -29.54 12.02 4.02
N SER A 835 -28.55 11.34 4.61
CA SER A 835 -27.15 11.46 4.21
C SER A 835 -26.93 10.99 2.76
N VAL A 836 -27.53 9.87 2.35
CA VAL A 836 -27.49 9.38 0.95
C VAL A 836 -28.09 10.42 -0.02
N ASN A 837 -29.19 11.09 0.36
CA ASN A 837 -29.76 12.15 -0.48
C ASN A 837 -28.78 13.32 -0.69
N TRP A 838 -28.06 13.73 0.36
CA TRP A 838 -27.02 14.76 0.25
C TRP A 838 -25.83 14.33 -0.61
N LEU A 839 -25.38 13.07 -0.49
CA LEU A 839 -24.31 12.52 -1.32
C LEU A 839 -24.71 12.44 -2.80
N LYS A 840 -25.96 12.10 -3.12
CA LYS A 840 -26.48 12.13 -4.52
C LYS A 840 -26.44 13.54 -5.11
N LYS A 841 -26.75 14.56 -4.31
CA LYS A 841 -26.61 15.97 -4.73
C LYS A 841 -25.14 16.32 -4.95
N ALA A 842 -24.26 15.89 -4.04
CA ALA A 842 -22.82 16.10 -4.19
C ALA A 842 -22.28 15.47 -5.49
N GLU A 843 -22.65 14.22 -5.78
CA GLU A 843 -22.31 13.50 -7.01
C GLU A 843 -22.80 14.26 -8.25
N THR A 844 -24.10 14.64 -8.27
CA THR A 844 -24.70 15.44 -9.35
C THR A 844 -23.92 16.71 -9.62
N THR A 845 -23.43 17.37 -8.58
CA THR A 845 -22.62 18.59 -8.76
C THR A 845 -21.19 18.30 -9.20
N SER A 846 -20.59 17.19 -8.76
CA SER A 846 -19.22 16.82 -9.11
C SER A 846 -19.04 16.51 -10.60
N ASP A 847 -20.08 15.96 -11.25
CA ASP A 847 -20.04 15.53 -12.66
C ASP A 847 -20.11 16.68 -13.69
N ILE A 848 -20.21 17.94 -13.23
CA ILE A 848 -20.55 19.09 -14.08
C ILE A 848 -19.33 19.73 -14.77
N GLY A 849 -18.11 19.29 -14.46
CA GLY A 849 -16.88 19.70 -15.15
C GLY A 849 -15.59 19.24 -14.47
N ASP A 850 -14.48 19.32 -15.20
CA ASP A 850 -13.14 19.08 -14.64
C ASP A 850 -12.68 20.34 -13.86
N TYR A 851 -12.78 20.27 -12.53
CA TYR A 851 -12.20 21.23 -11.60
C TYR A 851 -11.02 20.62 -10.84
N GLU A 852 -10.23 21.44 -10.13
CA GLU A 852 -9.08 20.91 -9.40
C GLU A 852 -9.52 19.85 -8.37
N LEU A 853 -8.97 18.64 -8.48
CA LEU A 853 -9.25 17.51 -7.58
C LEU A 853 -10.68 16.97 -7.68
N SER A 854 -11.35 17.19 -8.80
CA SER A 854 -12.63 16.57 -9.16
C SER A 854 -12.62 15.05 -8.92
N ASN A 855 -11.60 14.34 -9.42
CA ASN A 855 -11.43 12.90 -9.21
C ASN A 855 -11.40 12.51 -7.72
N ARG A 856 -10.62 13.23 -6.89
CA ARG A 856 -10.50 12.93 -5.45
C ARG A 856 -11.82 13.15 -4.73
N THR A 857 -12.53 14.23 -5.08
CA THR A 857 -13.84 14.55 -4.51
C THR A 857 -14.88 13.50 -4.89
N SER A 858 -14.95 13.11 -6.17
CA SER A 858 -15.85 12.07 -6.65
C SER A 858 -15.57 10.71 -5.99
N MET A 859 -14.30 10.34 -5.80
CA MET A 859 -13.92 9.11 -5.09
C MET A 859 -14.39 9.13 -3.64
N ARG A 860 -14.23 10.26 -2.93
CA ARG A 860 -14.68 10.41 -1.55
C ARG A 860 -16.20 10.32 -1.42
N ILE A 861 -16.94 10.94 -2.35
CA ILE A 861 -18.41 10.85 -2.41
C ILE A 861 -18.86 9.40 -2.64
N LYS A 862 -18.24 8.71 -3.60
CA LYS A 862 -18.54 7.29 -3.88
C LYS A 862 -18.27 6.40 -2.66
N ALA A 863 -17.12 6.55 -2.02
CA ALA A 863 -16.76 5.77 -0.83
C ALA A 863 -17.77 5.95 0.32
N ALA A 864 -18.23 7.19 0.56
CA ALA A 864 -19.26 7.48 1.55
C ALA A 864 -20.63 6.88 1.19
N SER A 865 -21.02 6.95 -0.09
CA SER A 865 -22.28 6.38 -0.57
C SER A 865 -22.30 4.87 -0.37
N GLU A 866 -21.24 4.18 -0.79
CA GLU A 866 -21.11 2.72 -0.62
C GLU A 866 -21.08 2.31 0.86
N ARG A 867 -20.46 3.13 1.72
CA ARG A 867 -20.46 2.89 3.16
C ARG A 867 -21.87 2.98 3.74
N LEU A 868 -22.62 4.02 3.41
CA LEU A 868 -24.00 4.19 3.87
C LEU A 868 -24.95 3.11 3.34
N GLU A 869 -24.75 2.65 2.10
CA GLU A 869 -25.46 1.49 1.54
C GLU A 869 -25.14 0.22 2.33
N SER A 870 -23.87 -0.04 2.63
CA SER A 870 -23.47 -1.19 3.45
C SER A 870 -24.07 -1.14 4.86
N LEU A 871 -24.15 0.05 5.48
CA LEU A 871 -24.81 0.21 6.78
C LEU A 871 -26.32 -0.03 6.70
N LYS A 872 -26.95 0.29 5.56
CA LYS A 872 -28.36 0.01 5.33
C LYS A 872 -28.65 -1.48 5.27
N ASP A 873 -27.73 -2.28 4.73
CA ASP A 873 -27.85 -3.74 4.69
C ASP A 873 -27.58 -4.41 6.05
N GLN A 874 -26.96 -3.68 7.00
CA GLN A 874 -26.68 -4.16 8.36
C GLN A 874 -27.81 -3.89 9.36
N LEU A 875 -28.67 -2.91 9.08
CA LEU A 875 -29.87 -2.58 9.85
C LEU A 875 -31.07 -3.40 9.36
#